data_AF-A0A662XRQ1-F1
#
_entry.id   AF-A0A662XRQ1-F1
#
_cell.length_a   1.000
_cell.length_b   1.000
_cell.length_c   1.000
_cell.angle_alpha   90.00
_cell.angle_beta   90.00
_cell.angle_gamma   90.00
#
_symmetry.space_group_name_H-M   'P 1'
#
loop_
_entity.id
_entity.type
_entity.pdbx_description
1 polymer ?
#
loop_
_entity_poly.entity_id
_entity_poly.type
_entity_poly.pdbx_seq_one_letter_code
_entity_poly.pdbx_strand_id
1 'polypeptide(L)'
;MQFFNAYDQLLTDYMADFELDLSADLKPPKDLYVEVRVLRDCGEVMTESGLVNLDAHSTHFLRRVDVEQLIRQGLLEQIKPIAQERTDPMAKATKTSSPSAAGDAPASPKKATKKSSSSFLLLLSAAVVALAMGFAKYADVPLDASGLQSLASRVSSLGSGGLVDSSVVGDDLPDKYTSGLVAMDVRHLVSDLLCTDDKYTATALFDGETFPVTQPMEMEQPMDNDRVFFMLNGRNHGVYVSWNGQFDCVHQAAQLAAAWLGADRDDMANGVRLYSQMGWPVRNAAELAASKNIVHILLDFQLWQWPGIKKGYKYVLEDGVTLTMVGVSPKVFDVEYFLSQEEADKIIEIGSPKLDRSKVDGSNSSKVTTKSRTSHTSFLPDSYFTRDFRERSARVARLSSPSFAERLQLVRYGAGEFYRQHFDTFHSRDFLPKGAHAFKFDDYKVWANWAAESIRNLDQSKVPEAFREGGPLFPAAEDHQAFPNALLEVFYTSTKERNLFNALFDSKHEKWLRLNLDKNAVELMSDLLDETRKPSYLPLIVKAWEEKVGLGQLKYTFPKHATNSVSHFFRWVRWAKERVSFLGDGAPAIVRPTGELYPKYTVEFQERLVGFILDDYSKGFIIRLTNPEWYDWLELNRGRTHVLFKVMQVWPQFAELAIRTWETRVGNAPQLRYTMPEYTKHFHPQRYVTLFLYLNNQTKVGGETVFPFSLDRFSDEEIVRDGMDECSKGLAVPPLGLHASLFYVQTPEGVPDDMSRHGGCPPHEGVKWGANSFMWDSDADEGANLWTTKRSANAGLESRATRADRTRKSRVKNPSGKNAVWLVRDLVTTLDELLPSTLDRSRFGDPNSMILSASSCDKKYSTSSTLGLTPTTVSVTPSSNHLRSRAFLPLGTASSAEKGGSRLFG
;
A
#
# COMPACT_ATOMS: atom_id res chain seq x y z
N MET A 1 -20.93 -31.58 -58.88
CA MET A 1 -20.82 -30.15 -59.26
C MET A 1 -22.13 -29.41 -59.01
N GLN A 2 -23.22 -29.65 -59.76
CA GLN A 2 -24.49 -28.91 -59.55
C GLN A 2 -25.07 -29.04 -58.13
N PHE A 3 -25.02 -30.23 -57.52
CA PHE A 3 -25.44 -30.43 -56.13
C PHE A 3 -24.57 -29.64 -55.13
N PHE A 4 -23.25 -29.60 -55.34
CA PHE A 4 -22.34 -28.87 -54.46
C PHE A 4 -22.53 -27.36 -54.58
N ASN A 5 -22.73 -26.85 -55.79
CA ASN A 5 -23.00 -25.43 -55.99
C ASN A 5 -24.35 -25.03 -55.38
N ALA A 6 -25.39 -25.87 -55.51
CA ALA A 6 -26.68 -25.61 -54.88
C ALA A 6 -26.60 -25.67 -53.33
N TYR A 7 -25.80 -26.58 -52.79
CA TYR A 7 -25.55 -26.69 -51.35
C TYR A 7 -24.76 -25.47 -50.83
N ASP A 8 -23.75 -25.03 -51.58
CA ASP A 8 -22.93 -23.85 -51.25
C ASP A 8 -23.78 -22.57 -51.28
N GLN A 9 -24.68 -22.45 -52.26
CA GLN A 9 -25.67 -21.36 -52.33
C GLN A 9 -26.60 -21.38 -51.12
N LEU A 10 -27.17 -22.54 -50.78
CA LEU A 10 -28.06 -22.70 -49.62
C LEU A 10 -27.35 -22.41 -48.30
N LEU A 11 -26.10 -22.82 -48.16
CA LEU A 11 -25.29 -22.56 -46.97
C LEU A 11 -24.96 -21.07 -46.85
N THR A 12 -24.65 -20.41 -47.98
CA THR A 12 -24.40 -18.96 -48.04
C THR A 12 -25.64 -18.17 -47.66
N ASP A 13 -26.80 -18.53 -48.22
CA ASP A 13 -28.08 -17.90 -47.91
C ASP A 13 -28.44 -18.08 -46.43
N TYR A 14 -28.19 -19.26 -45.86
CA TYR A 14 -28.44 -19.55 -44.45
C TYR A 14 -27.48 -18.81 -43.50
N MET A 15 -26.19 -18.71 -43.84
CA MET A 15 -25.22 -17.93 -43.05
C MET A 15 -25.52 -16.43 -43.08
N ALA A 16 -26.05 -15.92 -44.20
CA ALA A 16 -26.45 -14.52 -44.35
C ALA A 16 -27.73 -14.17 -43.57
N ASP A 17 -28.76 -15.02 -43.61
CA ASP A 17 -30.04 -14.77 -42.92
C ASP A 17 -29.92 -14.71 -41.39
N PHE A 18 -28.94 -15.41 -40.81
CA PHE A 18 -28.76 -15.53 -39.36
C PHE A 18 -27.51 -14.82 -38.81
N GLU A 19 -26.77 -14.06 -39.64
CA GLU A 19 -25.49 -13.40 -39.27
C GLU A 19 -24.53 -14.35 -38.53
N LEU A 20 -24.47 -15.64 -38.93
CA LEU A 20 -23.72 -16.69 -38.24
C LEU A 20 -22.77 -17.40 -39.22
N ASP A 21 -21.46 -17.35 -38.97
CA ASP A 21 -20.48 -18.04 -39.80
C ASP A 21 -20.31 -19.51 -39.39
N LEU A 22 -20.96 -20.41 -40.12
CA LEU A 22 -20.86 -21.86 -39.91
C LEU A 22 -19.54 -22.47 -40.40
N SER A 23 -18.70 -21.69 -41.09
CA SER A 23 -17.36 -22.08 -41.55
C SER A 23 -16.23 -21.67 -40.59
N ALA A 24 -16.59 -20.96 -39.52
CA ALA A 24 -15.68 -20.54 -38.46
C ALA A 24 -15.10 -21.76 -37.72
N ASP A 25 -13.80 -21.70 -37.40
CA ASP A 25 -13.14 -22.77 -36.64
C ASP A 25 -13.68 -22.78 -35.20
N LEU A 26 -14.15 -23.94 -34.74
CA LEU A 26 -14.69 -24.14 -33.39
C LEU A 26 -13.59 -24.10 -32.31
N LYS A 27 -12.32 -24.10 -32.70
CA LYS A 27 -11.19 -23.94 -31.77
C LYS A 27 -10.70 -22.49 -31.79
N PRO A 28 -10.72 -21.79 -30.63
CA PRO A 28 -10.21 -20.43 -30.57
C PRO A 28 -8.71 -20.40 -30.95
N PRO A 29 -8.27 -19.44 -31.76
CA PRO A 29 -6.89 -19.37 -32.22
C PRO A 29 -5.93 -19.14 -31.04
N LYS A 30 -4.78 -19.84 -31.06
CA LYS A 30 -3.75 -19.71 -30.02
C LYS A 30 -3.11 -18.33 -29.96
N ASP A 31 -3.08 -17.63 -31.09
CA ASP A 31 -2.53 -16.29 -31.25
C ASP A 31 -3.56 -15.41 -31.97
N LEU A 32 -3.89 -14.26 -31.37
CA LEU A 32 -4.86 -13.30 -31.90
C LEU A 32 -4.37 -12.60 -33.18
N TYR A 33 -3.05 -12.50 -33.35
CA TYR A 33 -2.39 -11.89 -34.50
C TYR A 33 -1.41 -12.87 -35.11
N VAL A 34 -1.27 -12.82 -36.43
CA VAL A 34 -0.36 -13.66 -37.20
C VAL A 34 0.44 -12.80 -38.16
N GLU A 35 1.72 -13.13 -38.30
CA GLU A 35 2.54 -12.58 -39.36
C GLU A 35 2.30 -13.39 -40.64
N VAL A 36 1.85 -12.71 -41.69
CA VAL A 36 1.46 -13.31 -42.97
C VAL A 36 2.25 -12.69 -44.10
N ARG A 37 2.71 -13.52 -45.03
CA ARG A 37 3.30 -13.11 -46.30
C ARG A 37 2.29 -13.24 -47.41
N VAL A 38 2.12 -12.18 -48.19
CA VAL A 38 1.23 -12.17 -49.35
C VAL A 38 1.88 -12.92 -50.51
N LEU A 39 1.25 -14.00 -50.98
CA LEU A 39 1.74 -14.79 -52.12
C LEU A 39 1.26 -14.25 -53.46
N ARG A 40 0.10 -13.59 -53.48
CA ARG A 40 -0.50 -12.95 -54.66
C ARG A 40 -1.15 -11.63 -54.26
N ASP A 41 -1.05 -10.63 -55.11
CA ASP A 41 -1.65 -9.32 -54.88
C ASP A 41 -3.15 -9.46 -54.58
N CYS A 42 -3.55 -9.03 -53.37
CA CYS A 42 -4.92 -9.08 -52.89
C CYS A 42 -5.57 -7.69 -52.82
N GLY A 43 -4.84 -6.63 -53.19
CA GLY A 43 -5.30 -5.24 -53.14
C GLY A 43 -5.73 -4.77 -51.75
N GLU A 44 -6.65 -3.82 -51.71
CA GLU A 44 -7.17 -3.22 -50.49
C GLU A 44 -8.20 -4.14 -49.81
N VAL A 45 -7.84 -4.67 -48.64
CA VAL A 45 -8.72 -5.49 -47.80
C VAL A 45 -9.20 -4.67 -46.61
N MET A 46 -10.52 -4.67 -46.39
CA MET A 46 -11.13 -4.05 -45.22
C MET A 46 -11.01 -5.00 -44.03
N THR A 47 -10.23 -4.62 -43.02
CA THR A 47 -10.16 -5.33 -41.75
C THR A 47 -10.99 -4.59 -40.71
N GLU A 48 -11.34 -5.22 -39.59
CA GLU A 48 -11.94 -4.52 -38.45
C GLU A 48 -11.03 -3.41 -37.88
N SER A 49 -9.74 -3.44 -38.23
CA SER A 49 -8.71 -2.48 -37.82
C SER A 49 -8.57 -1.30 -38.81
N GLY A 50 -9.31 -1.34 -39.92
CA GLY A 50 -9.21 -0.41 -41.05
C GLY A 50 -8.74 -1.06 -42.35
N LEU A 51 -8.57 -0.23 -43.37
CA LEU A 51 -8.09 -0.63 -44.70
C LEU A 51 -6.61 -1.01 -44.67
N VAL A 52 -6.28 -2.20 -45.18
CA VAL A 52 -4.91 -2.69 -45.32
C VAL A 52 -4.66 -3.09 -46.77
N ASN A 53 -3.60 -2.58 -47.39
CA ASN A 53 -3.22 -2.96 -48.75
C ASN A 53 -2.27 -4.17 -48.73
N LEU A 54 -2.68 -5.27 -49.38
CA LEU A 54 -1.98 -6.55 -49.39
C LEU A 54 -1.31 -6.79 -50.75
N ASP A 55 -0.21 -6.08 -50.99
CA ASP A 55 0.59 -6.21 -52.22
C ASP A 55 1.38 -7.54 -52.26
N ALA A 56 1.63 -8.09 -53.45
CA ALA A 56 2.39 -9.34 -53.59
C ALA A 56 3.78 -9.26 -52.91
N HIS A 57 4.14 -10.31 -52.16
CA HIS A 57 5.38 -10.45 -51.38
C HIS A 57 5.53 -9.51 -50.17
N SER A 58 4.54 -8.67 -49.88
CA SER A 58 4.51 -7.90 -48.64
C SER A 58 4.27 -8.80 -47.43
N THR A 59 4.76 -8.38 -46.26
CA THR A 59 4.58 -9.11 -44.99
C THR A 59 3.84 -8.19 -44.03
N HIS A 60 2.77 -8.70 -43.43
CA HIS A 60 1.90 -7.92 -42.55
C HIS A 60 1.62 -8.67 -41.26
N PHE A 61 1.49 -7.94 -40.17
CA PHE A 61 1.07 -8.48 -38.88
C PHE A 61 -0.40 -8.11 -38.65
N LEU A 62 -1.29 -9.07 -38.86
CA LEU A 62 -2.73 -8.83 -38.93
C LEU A 62 -3.49 -9.75 -37.98
N ARG A 63 -4.68 -9.34 -37.55
CA ARG A 63 -5.54 -10.19 -36.73
C ARG A 63 -5.87 -11.44 -37.50
N ARG A 64 -5.72 -12.58 -36.84
CA ARG A 64 -5.90 -13.88 -37.46
C ARG A 64 -7.28 -14.03 -38.10
N VAL A 65 -8.33 -13.55 -37.43
CA VAL A 65 -9.72 -13.58 -37.92
C VAL A 65 -9.88 -12.85 -39.26
N ASP A 66 -9.22 -11.69 -39.44
CA ASP A 66 -9.34 -10.87 -40.66
C ASP A 66 -8.68 -11.53 -41.89
N VAL A 67 -7.69 -12.40 -41.67
CA VAL A 67 -6.87 -12.98 -42.76
C VAL A 67 -6.94 -14.51 -42.85
N GLU A 68 -7.64 -15.19 -41.94
CA GLU A 68 -7.76 -16.66 -41.90
C GLU A 68 -8.31 -17.22 -43.22
N GLN A 69 -9.32 -16.54 -43.81
CA GLN A 69 -9.91 -16.97 -45.07
C GLN A 69 -8.92 -16.82 -46.24
N LEU A 70 -8.12 -15.75 -46.25
CA LEU A 70 -7.08 -15.51 -47.26
C LEU A 70 -5.91 -16.49 -47.14
N ILE A 71 -5.57 -16.91 -45.91
CA ILE A 71 -4.61 -18.00 -45.66
C ILE A 71 -5.17 -19.33 -46.17
N ARG A 72 -6.44 -19.66 -45.86
CA ARG A 72 -7.11 -20.90 -46.33
C ARG A 72 -7.22 -20.97 -47.86
N GLN A 73 -7.41 -19.83 -48.53
CA GLN A 73 -7.43 -19.73 -49.99
C GLN A 73 -6.02 -19.81 -50.62
N GLY A 74 -4.95 -19.85 -49.81
CA GLY A 74 -3.56 -19.91 -50.29
C GLY A 74 -3.08 -18.60 -50.90
N LEU A 75 -3.74 -17.48 -50.61
CA LEU A 75 -3.33 -16.14 -51.02
C LEU A 75 -2.28 -15.55 -50.07
N LEU A 76 -2.32 -15.98 -48.81
CA LEU A 76 -1.38 -15.60 -47.76
C LEU A 76 -0.72 -16.85 -47.15
N GLU A 77 0.53 -16.73 -46.73
CA GLU A 77 1.27 -17.76 -46.00
C GLU A 77 1.61 -17.27 -44.59
N GLN A 78 1.24 -18.02 -43.55
CA GLN A 78 1.63 -17.69 -42.18
C GLN A 78 3.12 -18.01 -41.95
N ILE A 79 3.88 -17.02 -41.48
CA ILE A 79 5.28 -17.20 -41.09
C ILE A 79 5.31 -17.76 -39.66
N LYS A 80 5.91 -18.94 -39.47
CA LYS A 80 6.17 -19.49 -38.13
C LYS A 80 7.47 -18.91 -37.57
N PRO A 81 7.50 -18.46 -36.30
CA PRO A 81 8.75 -17.99 -35.70
C PRO A 81 9.74 -19.15 -35.58
N ILE A 82 10.90 -19.02 -36.22
CA ILE A 82 12.02 -19.96 -36.11
C ILE A 82 12.75 -19.66 -34.81
N ALA A 83 12.80 -20.64 -33.90
CA ALA A 83 13.77 -20.66 -32.83
C ALA A 83 15.12 -21.12 -33.39
N GLN A 84 16.16 -20.27 -33.36
CA GLN A 84 17.53 -20.58 -32.89
C GLN A 84 18.61 -19.59 -33.36
N GLU A 85 19.47 -19.25 -32.39
CA GLU A 85 20.94 -19.18 -32.44
C GLU A 85 21.69 -18.11 -33.24
N ARG A 86 22.69 -17.58 -32.52
CA ARG A 86 23.78 -16.69 -32.95
C ARG A 86 24.46 -17.18 -34.23
N THR A 87 24.74 -16.27 -35.15
CA THR A 87 26.09 -16.00 -35.68
C THR A 87 26.09 -14.73 -36.56
N ASP A 88 26.96 -13.78 -36.25
CA ASP A 88 27.53 -12.78 -37.17
C ASP A 88 28.41 -13.49 -38.24
N PRO A 89 28.74 -12.91 -39.43
CA PRO A 89 29.16 -11.51 -39.57
C PRO A 89 28.90 -10.75 -40.91
N MET A 90 29.13 -9.44 -40.83
CA MET A 90 29.73 -8.50 -41.83
C MET A 90 29.20 -8.42 -43.27
N ALA A 91 28.68 -7.24 -43.64
CA ALA A 91 29.40 -6.18 -44.41
C ALA A 91 28.50 -5.41 -45.42
N LYS A 92 28.59 -4.07 -45.36
CA LYS A 92 28.62 -3.04 -46.44
C LYS A 92 27.60 -3.15 -47.61
N ALA A 93 27.00 -2.11 -48.16
CA ALA A 93 27.08 -0.66 -47.98
C ALA A 93 26.07 0.01 -48.96
N THR A 94 25.79 1.29 -48.70
CA THR A 94 25.45 2.38 -49.65
C THR A 94 24.06 2.34 -50.33
N LYS A 95 23.21 3.34 -50.01
CA LYS A 95 22.96 4.59 -50.78
C LYS A 95 22.41 4.29 -52.19
N THR A 96 21.31 4.87 -52.67
CA THR A 96 21.08 6.33 -52.78
C THR A 96 19.67 6.61 -53.32
N SER A 97 19.13 7.77 -52.91
CA SER A 97 18.36 8.74 -53.71
C SER A 97 17.02 8.37 -54.40
N SER A 98 15.98 8.99 -53.86
CA SER A 98 14.86 9.73 -54.51
C SER A 98 15.29 10.52 -55.77
N PRO A 99 14.38 11.05 -56.65
CA PRO A 99 13.32 11.99 -56.24
C PRO A 99 12.03 12.16 -57.12
N SER A 100 11.02 12.76 -56.47
CA SER A 100 10.12 13.87 -56.90
C SER A 100 9.30 13.84 -58.21
N ALA A 101 7.99 14.13 -58.14
CA ALA A 101 7.39 15.49 -58.28
C ALA A 101 5.97 15.50 -58.90
N ALA A 102 5.07 16.31 -58.31
CA ALA A 102 3.98 17.17 -58.88
C ALA A 102 2.98 16.60 -59.93
N GLY A 103 1.69 16.97 -60.02
CA GLY A 103 0.84 17.98 -59.39
C GLY A 103 -0.48 18.12 -60.18
N ASP A 104 -1.44 18.84 -59.59
CA ASP A 104 -2.58 19.59 -60.18
C ASP A 104 -3.92 18.93 -60.59
N ALA A 105 -4.99 19.57 -60.08
CA ALA A 105 -6.43 19.50 -60.42
C ALA A 105 -6.77 20.56 -61.53
N PRO A 106 -8.03 20.93 -61.94
CA PRO A 106 -9.37 20.72 -61.34
C PRO A 106 -10.60 20.59 -62.31
N ALA A 107 -11.82 20.63 -61.73
CA ALA A 107 -13.10 21.24 -62.20
C ALA A 107 -14.31 20.35 -62.59
N SER A 108 -15.50 20.78 -62.12
CA SER A 108 -16.87 20.24 -62.30
C SER A 108 -17.68 21.05 -63.35
N PRO A 109 -18.89 20.60 -63.82
CA PRO A 109 -20.16 21.22 -63.35
C PRO A 109 -21.55 20.47 -63.56
N LYS A 110 -22.59 20.89 -62.76
CA LYS A 110 -24.04 21.21 -63.06
C LYS A 110 -25.23 20.17 -63.14
N LYS A 111 -26.22 20.40 -62.23
CA LYS A 111 -27.72 20.64 -62.29
C LYS A 111 -28.79 19.65 -62.87
N ALA A 112 -29.90 19.44 -62.10
CA ALA A 112 -31.38 19.65 -62.44
C ALA A 112 -32.35 18.83 -61.51
N THR A 113 -33.20 19.40 -60.60
CA THR A 113 -34.64 19.85 -60.62
C THR A 113 -35.83 18.85 -60.46
N LYS A 114 -36.57 18.99 -59.32
CA LYS A 114 -38.07 19.08 -59.05
C LYS A 114 -39.08 17.91 -59.27
N LYS A 115 -39.84 17.46 -58.23
CA LYS A 115 -41.26 17.83 -57.81
C LYS A 115 -42.04 16.78 -56.95
N SER A 116 -42.85 17.28 -55.97
CA SER A 116 -44.22 16.87 -55.45
C SER A 116 -44.47 15.42 -54.92
N SER A 117 -45.27 15.05 -53.90
CA SER A 117 -46.19 15.59 -52.86
C SER A 117 -46.57 14.36 -51.97
N SER A 118 -46.73 14.40 -50.65
CA SER A 118 -48.03 14.56 -49.93
C SER A 118 -47.91 13.98 -48.50
N SER A 119 -48.14 14.86 -47.51
CA SER A 119 -48.60 14.74 -46.11
C SER A 119 -48.89 13.37 -45.46
N PHE A 120 -48.37 13.14 -44.24
CA PHE A 120 -49.14 12.96 -42.98
C PHE A 120 -48.24 13.13 -41.73
N LEU A 121 -48.81 13.82 -40.73
CA LEU A 121 -48.40 14.29 -39.38
C LEU A 121 -47.78 13.22 -38.43
N LEU A 122 -47.05 13.43 -37.31
CA LEU A 122 -46.82 14.55 -36.34
C LEU A 122 -45.57 14.25 -35.44
N LEU A 123 -44.89 15.33 -35.00
CA LEU A 123 -44.13 15.54 -33.76
C LEU A 123 -42.82 14.76 -33.48
N LEU A 124 -41.71 15.29 -33.99
CA LEU A 124 -40.42 15.28 -33.27
C LEU A 124 -40.09 16.71 -32.80
N SER A 125 -39.58 16.83 -31.58
CA SER A 125 -39.18 18.08 -30.94
C SER A 125 -38.08 18.79 -31.75
N ALA A 126 -38.28 20.10 -31.97
CA ALA A 126 -37.45 20.96 -32.82
C ALA A 126 -35.95 21.06 -32.41
N ALA A 127 -35.55 20.51 -31.25
CA ALA A 127 -34.19 20.56 -30.74
C ALA A 127 -33.23 19.59 -31.45
N VAL A 128 -33.72 18.41 -31.88
CA VAL A 128 -32.88 17.38 -32.53
C VAL A 128 -32.53 17.79 -33.97
N VAL A 129 -33.44 18.47 -34.65
CA VAL A 129 -33.22 18.95 -36.03
C VAL A 129 -32.25 20.13 -36.06
N ALA A 130 -32.24 20.99 -35.03
CA ALA A 130 -31.28 22.09 -34.94
C ALA A 130 -29.84 21.61 -34.69
N LEU A 131 -29.66 20.57 -33.87
CA LEU A 131 -28.36 19.92 -33.62
C LEU A 131 -27.87 19.14 -34.85
N ALA A 132 -28.75 18.42 -35.54
CA ALA A 132 -28.42 17.68 -36.76
C ALA A 132 -28.08 18.61 -37.94
N MET A 133 -28.77 19.75 -38.10
CA MET A 133 -28.45 20.75 -39.12
C MET A 133 -27.14 21.49 -38.82
N GLY A 134 -26.77 21.64 -37.53
CA GLY A 134 -25.46 22.19 -37.14
C GLY A 134 -24.31 21.25 -37.47
N PHE A 135 -24.49 19.94 -37.23
CA PHE A 135 -23.48 18.92 -37.48
C PHE A 135 -23.30 18.63 -38.98
N ALA A 136 -24.39 18.52 -39.75
CA ALA A 136 -24.33 18.26 -41.19
C ALA A 136 -23.67 19.42 -41.98
N LYS A 137 -23.80 20.66 -41.51
CA LYS A 137 -23.15 21.84 -42.10
C LYS A 137 -21.65 21.95 -41.75
N TYR A 138 -21.20 21.21 -40.72
CA TYR A 138 -19.80 21.13 -40.30
C TYR A 138 -19.04 19.96 -40.97
N ALA A 139 -19.75 18.93 -41.44
CA ALA A 139 -19.16 17.66 -41.89
C ALA A 139 -19.36 17.28 -43.37
N ASP A 140 -20.14 18.03 -44.16
CA ASP A 140 -20.30 17.84 -45.62
C ASP A 140 -20.66 16.40 -46.08
N VAL A 141 -21.55 15.72 -45.35
CA VAL A 141 -22.02 14.35 -45.66
C VAL A 141 -23.47 14.37 -46.19
N PRO A 142 -23.81 13.70 -47.32
CA PRO A 142 -25.19 13.58 -47.77
C PRO A 142 -25.93 12.46 -47.02
N LEU A 143 -27.09 12.77 -46.44
CA LEU A 143 -27.97 11.82 -45.76
C LEU A 143 -29.03 11.25 -46.72
N ASP A 144 -29.09 9.92 -46.86
CA ASP A 144 -30.07 9.15 -47.63
C ASP A 144 -31.14 8.54 -46.69
N ALA A 145 -32.36 8.37 -47.21
CA ALA A 145 -33.56 7.99 -46.46
C ALA A 145 -33.66 6.50 -46.04
N SER A 146 -32.76 5.63 -46.51
CA SER A 146 -32.71 4.21 -46.16
C SER A 146 -31.95 3.95 -44.84
N GLY A 147 -31.04 4.85 -44.44
CA GLY A 147 -30.29 4.77 -43.18
C GLY A 147 -31.15 5.02 -41.93
N LEU A 148 -32.27 5.74 -42.06
CA LEU A 148 -33.15 6.09 -40.94
C LEU A 148 -34.08 4.95 -40.49
N GLN A 149 -34.45 4.03 -41.39
CA GLN A 149 -35.26 2.85 -41.04
C GLN A 149 -34.43 1.73 -40.42
N SER A 150 -33.16 1.58 -40.83
CA SER A 150 -32.19 0.65 -40.23
C SER A 150 -31.83 1.04 -38.77
N LEU A 151 -31.78 2.35 -38.47
CA LEU A 151 -31.55 2.83 -37.12
C LEU A 151 -32.76 2.59 -36.19
N ALA A 152 -33.99 2.74 -36.70
CA ALA A 152 -35.20 2.58 -35.89
C ALA A 152 -35.48 1.12 -35.48
N SER A 153 -35.15 0.15 -36.35
CA SER A 153 -35.28 -1.29 -36.03
C SER A 153 -34.19 -1.76 -35.07
N ARG A 154 -32.96 -1.23 -35.17
CA ARG A 154 -31.87 -1.52 -34.23
C ARG A 154 -32.10 -0.90 -32.84
N VAL A 155 -32.81 0.22 -32.74
CA VAL A 155 -33.17 0.84 -31.44
C VAL A 155 -34.30 0.09 -30.72
N SER A 156 -35.14 -0.66 -31.44
CA SER A 156 -36.26 -1.41 -30.83
C SER A 156 -35.86 -2.80 -30.31
N SER A 157 -34.76 -3.39 -30.78
CA SER A 157 -34.23 -4.67 -30.27
C SER A 157 -33.25 -4.53 -29.09
N LEU A 158 -32.84 -3.30 -28.74
CA LEU A 158 -32.00 -2.99 -27.57
C LEU A 158 -32.80 -2.75 -26.27
N GLY A 159 -34.12 -2.98 -26.30
CA GLY A 159 -35.04 -2.69 -25.20
C GLY A 159 -35.05 -3.67 -24.02
N SER A 160 -34.05 -4.55 -23.85
CA SER A 160 -34.02 -5.52 -22.74
C SER A 160 -32.67 -5.74 -22.05
N GLY A 161 -31.68 -4.85 -22.27
CA GLY A 161 -30.43 -4.83 -21.50
C GLY A 161 -30.06 -3.38 -21.17
N GLY A 162 -30.25 -2.99 -19.91
CA GLY A 162 -30.22 -1.59 -19.47
C GLY A 162 -28.90 -0.86 -19.75
N LEU A 163 -28.90 -0.02 -20.77
CA LEU A 163 -27.98 1.11 -20.92
C LEU A 163 -28.48 2.25 -20.02
N VAL A 164 -27.62 2.70 -19.12
CA VAL A 164 -27.92 3.80 -18.18
C VAL A 164 -27.92 5.12 -18.95
N ASP A 165 -29.08 5.77 -18.95
CA ASP A 165 -29.37 7.09 -19.54
C ASP A 165 -28.40 8.17 -19.01
N SER A 166 -27.84 8.94 -19.94
CA SER A 166 -26.79 9.94 -19.77
C SER A 166 -27.29 11.33 -19.41
N SER A 167 -28.51 11.47 -18.88
CA SER A 167 -29.11 12.79 -18.57
C SER A 167 -29.45 13.03 -17.09
N VAL A 168 -29.01 12.15 -16.18
CA VAL A 168 -29.32 12.23 -14.75
C VAL A 168 -28.07 12.65 -13.94
N VAL A 169 -27.77 13.96 -13.89
CA VAL A 169 -27.35 14.55 -12.59
C VAL A 169 -28.64 14.66 -11.79
N GLY A 170 -29.16 13.51 -11.37
CA GLY A 170 -30.52 13.42 -10.82
C GLY A 170 -30.52 13.40 -9.33
N ASP A 171 -31.56 14.04 -8.81
CA ASP A 171 -31.98 14.07 -7.41
C ASP A 171 -32.24 12.69 -6.76
N ASP A 172 -31.76 11.57 -7.34
CA ASP A 172 -32.05 10.19 -6.94
C ASP A 172 -30.80 9.28 -6.83
N LEU A 173 -29.59 9.86 -6.69
CA LEU A 173 -28.41 9.06 -6.28
C LEU A 173 -28.51 8.78 -4.77
N PRO A 174 -28.72 7.53 -4.33
CA PRO A 174 -28.80 7.22 -2.91
C PRO A 174 -27.50 7.59 -2.20
N ASP A 175 -27.60 8.05 -0.96
CA ASP A 175 -26.43 8.23 -0.10
C ASP A 175 -25.60 6.92 -0.07
N LYS A 176 -24.26 7.03 -0.06
CA LYS A 176 -23.42 5.83 -0.15
C LYS A 176 -23.70 4.82 0.98
N TYR A 177 -24.14 5.29 2.15
CA TYR A 177 -24.45 4.46 3.31
C TYR A 177 -25.79 3.72 3.18
N THR A 178 -26.65 4.10 2.24
CA THR A 178 -27.86 3.32 1.88
C THR A 178 -27.60 2.35 0.72
N SER A 179 -26.40 2.39 0.13
CA SER A 179 -25.97 1.53 -0.98
C SER A 179 -25.02 0.41 -0.53
N GLY A 180 -24.71 -0.52 -1.43
CA GLY A 180 -23.71 -1.57 -1.19
C GLY A 180 -22.26 -1.08 -1.09
N LEU A 181 -21.97 0.19 -1.39
CA LEU A 181 -20.59 0.71 -1.45
C LEU A 181 -19.82 0.60 -0.13
N VAL A 182 -20.51 0.73 1.00
CA VAL A 182 -19.88 0.72 2.33
C VAL A 182 -19.88 -0.67 2.97
N ALA A 183 -20.41 -1.68 2.28
CA ALA A 183 -20.31 -3.07 2.71
C ALA A 183 -18.83 -3.47 2.78
N MET A 184 -18.48 -4.24 3.80
CA MET A 184 -17.12 -4.69 4.04
C MET A 184 -17.06 -6.21 4.05
N ASP A 185 -16.00 -6.74 3.44
CA ASP A 185 -15.64 -8.15 3.57
C ASP A 185 -15.32 -8.51 5.01
N VAL A 186 -15.84 -9.66 5.45
CA VAL A 186 -15.59 -10.19 6.79
C VAL A 186 -14.28 -10.98 6.80
N ARG A 187 -13.48 -10.78 7.84
CA ARG A 187 -12.24 -11.52 8.06
C ARG A 187 -12.55 -12.93 8.54
N HIS A 188 -11.87 -13.90 7.93
CA HIS A 188 -11.90 -15.29 8.33
C HIS A 188 -10.56 -15.67 8.97
N LEU A 189 -10.57 -15.77 10.30
CA LEU A 189 -9.37 -16.09 11.06
C LEU A 189 -9.19 -17.61 11.10
N VAL A 190 -8.09 -18.10 10.54
CA VAL A 190 -7.74 -19.53 10.70
C VAL A 190 -7.30 -19.83 12.13
N SER A 191 -6.86 -18.82 12.89
CA SER A 191 -6.54 -18.94 14.31
C SER A 191 -7.72 -19.29 15.21
N ASP A 192 -8.96 -19.14 14.72
CA ASP A 192 -10.17 -19.51 15.46
C ASP A 192 -10.54 -21.00 15.27
N LEU A 193 -9.84 -21.70 14.36
CA LEU A 193 -10.02 -23.13 14.12
C LEU A 193 -9.41 -23.94 15.27
N LEU A 194 -10.04 -25.07 15.60
CA LEU A 194 -9.56 -26.02 16.60
C LEU A 194 -9.02 -27.26 15.90
N CYS A 195 -7.71 -27.44 15.91
CA CYS A 195 -7.10 -28.67 15.41
C CYS A 195 -7.53 -29.87 16.28
N THR A 196 -8.15 -30.88 15.65
CA THR A 196 -8.67 -32.08 16.33
C THR A 196 -7.63 -33.21 16.41
N ASP A 197 -6.53 -33.10 15.66
CA ASP A 197 -5.41 -34.04 15.69
C ASP A 197 -4.36 -33.60 16.72
N ASP A 198 -4.37 -34.25 17.88
CA ASP A 198 -3.46 -33.98 19.01
C ASP A 198 -2.02 -34.44 18.76
N LYS A 199 -1.78 -35.27 17.74
CA LYS A 199 -0.46 -35.78 17.38
C LYS A 199 0.24 -34.94 16.33
N TYR A 200 -0.52 -34.11 15.62
CA TYR A 200 0.04 -33.25 14.61
C TYR A 200 0.81 -32.09 15.25
N THR A 201 2.01 -31.86 14.72
CA THR A 201 2.83 -30.69 15.05
C THR A 201 3.47 -30.22 13.76
N ALA A 202 3.18 -28.97 13.38
CA ALA A 202 3.77 -28.38 12.19
C ALA A 202 5.30 -28.28 12.33
N THR A 203 6.00 -28.54 11.24
CA THR A 203 7.46 -28.46 11.16
C THR A 203 7.87 -27.79 9.85
N ALA A 204 8.88 -26.93 9.91
CA ALA A 204 9.46 -26.36 8.71
C ALA A 204 10.16 -27.47 7.91
N LEU A 205 9.89 -27.55 6.61
CA LEU A 205 10.48 -28.52 5.69
C LEU A 205 11.75 -27.94 5.05
N PHE A 206 12.56 -28.80 4.45
CA PHE A 206 13.81 -28.43 3.76
C PHE A 206 14.73 -27.57 4.64
N ASP A 207 14.94 -28.01 5.88
CA ASP A 207 15.71 -27.29 6.90
C ASP A 207 15.23 -25.86 7.20
N GLY A 208 14.00 -25.52 6.78
CA GLY A 208 13.41 -24.20 6.94
C GLY A 208 13.99 -23.14 6.00
N GLU A 209 14.57 -23.57 4.88
CA GLU A 209 14.99 -22.67 3.81
C GLU A 209 13.80 -21.87 3.26
N THR A 210 14.07 -20.64 2.85
CA THR A 210 13.07 -19.79 2.19
C THR A 210 13.26 -19.84 0.68
N PHE A 211 12.17 -20.00 -0.06
CA PHE A 211 12.18 -20.17 -1.50
C PHE A 211 11.49 -18.99 -2.19
N PRO A 212 11.96 -18.57 -3.38
CA PRO A 212 11.26 -17.58 -4.18
C PRO A 212 9.91 -18.13 -4.62
N VAL A 213 8.87 -17.31 -4.53
CA VAL A 213 7.48 -17.69 -4.86
C VAL A 213 7.30 -18.12 -6.32
N THR A 214 8.17 -17.68 -7.23
CA THR A 214 8.19 -18.13 -8.63
C THR A 214 8.24 -19.65 -8.73
N GLN A 215 9.05 -20.30 -7.87
CA GLN A 215 9.25 -21.73 -7.90
C GLN A 215 7.93 -22.48 -7.71
N PRO A 216 7.17 -22.31 -6.60
CA PRO A 216 5.89 -23.00 -6.45
C PRO A 216 4.81 -22.55 -7.43
N MET A 217 4.80 -21.28 -7.86
CA MET A 217 3.78 -20.81 -8.81
C MET A 217 3.92 -21.39 -10.21
N GLU A 218 5.14 -21.67 -10.66
CA GLU A 218 5.43 -22.23 -11.99
C GLU A 218 5.35 -23.76 -12.02
N MET A 219 5.10 -24.43 -10.88
CA MET A 219 4.89 -25.88 -10.86
C MET A 219 3.59 -26.26 -11.55
N GLU A 220 3.68 -27.18 -12.51
CA GLU A 220 2.52 -27.72 -13.23
C GLU A 220 1.63 -28.56 -12.31
N GLN A 221 2.25 -29.41 -11.49
CA GLN A 221 1.54 -30.27 -10.55
C GLN A 221 1.25 -29.54 -9.24
N PRO A 222 0.04 -29.72 -8.66
CA PRO A 222 -0.27 -29.22 -7.33
C PRO A 222 0.61 -29.94 -6.29
N MET A 223 0.86 -29.26 -5.17
CA MET A 223 1.53 -29.89 -4.03
C MET A 223 0.68 -31.00 -3.44
N ASP A 224 1.35 -32.03 -2.91
CA ASP A 224 0.72 -33.05 -2.09
C ASP A 224 0.11 -32.45 -0.82
N ASN A 225 -0.88 -33.12 -0.24
CA ASN A 225 -1.53 -32.70 1.01
C ASN A 225 -0.66 -32.97 2.26
N ASP A 226 0.65 -33.13 2.09
CA ASP A 226 1.64 -33.29 3.16
C ASP A 226 2.34 -31.97 3.52
N ARG A 227 2.13 -30.91 2.72
CA ARG A 227 2.78 -29.60 2.89
C ARG A 227 1.96 -28.44 2.33
N VAL A 228 2.26 -27.26 2.85
CA VAL A 228 1.72 -25.98 2.37
C VAL A 228 2.88 -24.99 2.25
N PHE A 229 2.89 -24.23 1.16
CA PHE A 229 3.83 -23.11 0.97
C PHE A 229 3.20 -21.83 1.48
N PHE A 230 3.84 -21.22 2.48
CA PHE A 230 3.37 -19.99 3.10
C PHE A 230 4.29 -18.84 2.76
N MET A 231 3.74 -17.66 2.52
CA MET A 231 4.49 -16.41 2.48
C MET A 231 3.75 -15.30 3.21
N LEU A 232 4.44 -14.27 3.68
CA LEU A 232 3.75 -13.09 4.23
C LEU A 232 3.14 -12.26 3.08
N ASN A 233 2.08 -11.53 3.39
CA ASN A 233 1.42 -10.62 2.46
C ASN A 233 2.41 -9.71 1.71
N GLY A 234 2.25 -9.56 0.39
CA GLY A 234 3.13 -8.73 -0.46
C GLY A 234 4.61 -9.17 -0.55
N ARG A 235 5.02 -10.27 0.09
CA ARG A 235 6.39 -10.80 -0.01
C ARG A 235 6.53 -11.78 -1.18
N ASN A 236 7.78 -12.02 -1.56
CA ASN A 236 8.14 -12.85 -2.71
C ASN A 236 8.90 -14.12 -2.32
N HIS A 237 9.11 -14.34 -1.03
CA HIS A 237 9.77 -15.52 -0.51
C HIS A 237 8.87 -16.13 0.56
N GLY A 238 8.86 -17.45 0.60
CA GLY A 238 8.03 -18.24 1.51
C GLY A 238 8.77 -19.47 2.01
N VAL A 239 8.10 -20.22 2.88
CA VAL A 239 8.63 -21.44 3.50
C VAL A 239 7.62 -22.57 3.34
N TYR A 240 8.12 -23.78 3.11
CA TYR A 240 7.30 -24.98 3.14
C TYR A 240 7.15 -25.48 4.57
N VAL A 241 5.92 -25.76 4.98
CA VAL A 241 5.63 -26.31 6.30
C VAL A 241 4.82 -27.59 6.12
N SER A 242 5.12 -28.60 6.93
CA SER A 242 4.37 -29.86 6.95
C SER A 242 2.91 -29.60 7.30
N TRP A 243 2.03 -30.44 6.74
CA TRP A 243 0.59 -30.39 6.99
C TRP A 243 0.01 -31.81 6.95
N ASN A 244 -0.95 -32.10 7.83
CA ASN A 244 -1.55 -33.44 7.96
C ASN A 244 -2.78 -33.65 7.04
N GLY A 245 -3.07 -32.73 6.13
CA GLY A 245 -4.25 -32.80 5.26
C GLY A 245 -5.56 -32.35 5.91
N GLN A 246 -5.57 -31.99 7.20
CA GLN A 246 -6.77 -31.50 7.90
C GLN A 246 -6.80 -29.98 7.96
N PHE A 247 -7.82 -29.36 7.37
CA PHE A 247 -7.88 -27.89 7.28
C PHE A 247 -8.00 -27.22 8.65
N ASP A 248 -8.70 -27.83 9.61
CA ASP A 248 -8.81 -27.30 10.99
C ASP A 248 -7.46 -27.21 11.70
N CYS A 249 -6.44 -27.93 11.22
CA CYS A 249 -5.06 -27.90 11.73
C CYS A 249 -4.12 -26.94 10.97
N VAL A 250 -4.58 -26.31 9.87
CA VAL A 250 -3.74 -25.43 9.04
C VAL A 250 -3.23 -24.22 9.82
N HIS A 251 -3.95 -23.79 10.86
CA HIS A 251 -3.56 -22.64 11.68
C HIS A 251 -2.20 -22.84 12.37
N GLN A 252 -1.87 -24.07 12.79
CA GLN A 252 -0.58 -24.36 13.43
C GLN A 252 0.57 -24.19 12.42
N ALA A 253 0.38 -24.67 11.19
CA ALA A 253 1.34 -24.49 10.12
C ALA A 253 1.49 -23.01 9.72
N ALA A 254 0.37 -22.29 9.62
CA ALA A 254 0.36 -20.87 9.31
C ALA A 254 1.08 -20.03 10.39
N GLN A 255 0.86 -20.34 11.68
CA GLN A 255 1.53 -19.65 12.79
C GLN A 255 3.03 -19.93 12.81
N LEU A 256 3.43 -21.19 12.60
CA LEU A 256 4.85 -21.54 12.48
C LEU A 256 5.50 -20.79 11.32
N ALA A 257 4.89 -20.85 10.14
CA ALA A 257 5.39 -20.15 8.95
C ALA A 257 5.47 -18.64 9.15
N ALA A 258 4.43 -18.02 9.72
CA ALA A 258 4.43 -16.59 10.01
C ALA A 258 5.63 -16.19 10.86
N ALA A 259 5.84 -16.88 11.98
CA ALA A 259 6.98 -16.63 12.87
C ALA A 259 8.31 -16.86 12.16
N TRP A 260 8.42 -17.92 11.35
CA TRP A 260 9.63 -18.25 10.57
C TRP A 260 9.99 -17.18 9.54
N LEU A 261 8.97 -16.56 8.94
CA LEU A 261 9.12 -15.49 7.95
C LEU A 261 9.30 -14.11 8.59
N GLY A 262 9.36 -14.02 9.92
CA GLY A 262 9.55 -12.76 10.65
C GLY A 262 8.29 -11.93 10.84
N ALA A 263 7.11 -12.56 10.83
CA ALA A 263 5.90 -11.90 11.30
C ALA A 263 6.04 -11.44 12.75
N ASP A 264 5.43 -10.30 13.04
CA ASP A 264 5.37 -9.78 14.40
C ASP A 264 4.45 -10.67 15.26
N ARG A 265 5.00 -11.26 16.32
CA ARG A 265 4.27 -12.18 17.20
C ARG A 265 3.10 -11.50 17.92
N ASP A 266 3.24 -10.20 18.22
CA ASP A 266 2.18 -9.44 18.89
C ASP A 266 1.02 -9.15 17.93
N ASP A 267 1.31 -8.94 16.64
CA ASP A 267 0.26 -8.81 15.62
C ASP A 267 -0.37 -10.17 15.28
N MET A 268 0.39 -11.27 15.32
CA MET A 268 -0.15 -12.63 15.12
C MET A 268 -1.18 -13.00 16.19
N ALA A 269 -1.04 -12.49 17.43
CA ALA A 269 -2.00 -12.71 18.50
C ALA A 269 -3.38 -12.10 18.19
N ASN A 270 -3.46 -11.14 17.27
CA ASN A 270 -4.71 -10.55 16.80
C ASN A 270 -5.43 -11.40 15.74
N GLY A 271 -4.84 -12.51 15.34
CA GLY A 271 -5.40 -13.48 14.41
C GLY A 271 -4.66 -13.56 13.08
N VAL A 272 -4.70 -14.75 12.50
CA VAL A 272 -4.03 -15.10 11.23
C VAL A 272 -5.08 -15.39 10.17
N ARG A 273 -4.89 -14.87 8.96
CA ARG A 273 -5.73 -15.14 7.79
C ARG A 273 -4.90 -15.71 6.65
N LEU A 274 -5.52 -16.56 5.85
CA LEU A 274 -4.92 -17.14 4.65
C LEU A 274 -5.61 -16.64 3.40
N TYR A 275 -4.82 -16.30 2.38
CA TYR A 275 -5.27 -15.83 1.08
C TYR A 275 -4.56 -16.59 -0.04
N SER A 276 -5.26 -16.84 -1.14
CA SER A 276 -4.67 -17.40 -2.35
C SER A 276 -3.78 -16.38 -3.06
N GLN A 277 -3.07 -16.84 -4.07
CA GLN A 277 -2.19 -16.00 -4.92
C GLN A 277 -2.95 -14.93 -5.70
N MET A 278 -4.28 -15.08 -5.83
CA MET A 278 -5.16 -14.11 -6.49
C MET A 278 -5.85 -13.16 -5.51
N GLY A 279 -5.50 -13.21 -4.21
CA GLY A 279 -6.05 -12.34 -3.18
C GLY A 279 -7.44 -12.75 -2.69
N TRP A 280 -7.81 -14.03 -2.81
CA TRP A 280 -9.07 -14.56 -2.28
C TRP A 280 -8.87 -15.22 -0.91
N PRO A 281 -9.79 -15.06 0.06
CA PRO A 281 -9.67 -15.72 1.35
C PRO A 281 -9.73 -17.24 1.21
N VAL A 282 -8.91 -17.94 2.00
CA VAL A 282 -8.87 -19.41 2.09
C VAL A 282 -9.45 -19.83 3.43
N ARG A 283 -10.64 -20.44 3.40
CA ARG A 283 -11.53 -20.66 4.55
C ARG A 283 -11.86 -22.12 4.77
N ASN A 284 -11.53 -22.98 3.81
CA ASN A 284 -11.77 -24.42 3.88
C ASN A 284 -10.77 -25.19 3.00
N ALA A 285 -10.79 -26.52 3.12
CA ALA A 285 -9.90 -27.42 2.39
C ALA A 285 -10.01 -27.29 0.87
N ALA A 286 -11.21 -27.03 0.33
CA ALA A 286 -11.40 -26.91 -1.12
C ALA A 286 -10.74 -25.64 -1.67
N GLU A 287 -10.86 -24.51 -0.96
CA GLU A 287 -10.20 -23.26 -1.31
C GLU A 287 -8.67 -23.38 -1.19
N LEU A 288 -8.17 -24.11 -0.18
CA LEU A 288 -6.74 -24.39 -0.04
C LEU A 288 -6.21 -25.24 -1.21
N ALA A 289 -6.93 -26.31 -1.57
CA ALA A 289 -6.58 -27.13 -2.73
C ALA A 289 -6.63 -26.34 -4.05
N ALA A 290 -7.62 -25.45 -4.22
CA ALA A 290 -7.72 -24.57 -5.38
C ALA A 290 -6.54 -23.58 -5.48
N SER A 291 -5.95 -23.19 -4.35
CA SER A 291 -4.71 -22.41 -4.29
C SER A 291 -3.44 -23.24 -4.56
N LYS A 292 -3.58 -24.54 -4.89
CA LYS A 292 -2.46 -25.50 -5.01
C LYS A 292 -1.61 -25.57 -3.74
N ASN A 293 -2.20 -25.34 -2.56
CA ASN A 293 -1.52 -25.23 -1.26
C ASN A 293 -0.46 -24.11 -1.19
N ILE A 294 -0.63 -23.03 -1.95
CA ILE A 294 0.24 -21.84 -1.92
C ILE A 294 -0.57 -20.67 -1.38
N VAL A 295 -0.23 -20.21 -0.18
CA VAL A 295 -1.03 -19.22 0.54
C VAL A 295 -0.20 -18.08 1.10
N HIS A 296 -0.85 -16.93 1.19
CA HIS A 296 -0.35 -15.71 1.82
C HIS A 296 -0.94 -15.56 3.21
N ILE A 297 -0.09 -15.20 4.15
CA ILE A 297 -0.45 -14.89 5.53
C ILE A 297 -0.71 -13.39 5.64
N LEU A 298 -1.94 -13.05 6.02
CA LEU A 298 -2.33 -11.68 6.36
C LEU A 298 -2.63 -11.63 7.86
N LEU A 299 -2.07 -10.64 8.53
CA LEU A 299 -2.21 -10.42 9.98
C LEU A 299 -3.15 -9.26 10.24
N ASP A 300 -3.91 -9.34 11.34
CA ASP A 300 -4.88 -8.33 11.76
C ASP A 300 -5.68 -7.72 10.58
N PHE A 301 -5.78 -6.40 10.45
CA PHE A 301 -6.49 -5.71 9.37
C PHE A 301 -5.61 -5.36 8.15
N GLN A 302 -4.53 -6.10 7.90
CA GLN A 302 -3.73 -5.91 6.68
C GLN A 302 -4.60 -6.05 5.42
N LEU A 303 -4.37 -5.17 4.44
CA LEU A 303 -5.01 -5.25 3.13
C LEU A 303 -4.14 -6.07 2.18
N TRP A 304 -4.76 -6.74 1.21
CA TRP A 304 -4.04 -7.51 0.21
C TRP A 304 -3.06 -6.64 -0.56
N GLN A 305 -1.84 -7.15 -0.75
CA GLN A 305 -0.86 -6.58 -1.65
C GLN A 305 -0.39 -7.63 -2.64
N TRP A 306 -0.56 -7.35 -3.93
CA TRP A 306 -0.05 -8.20 -5.01
C TRP A 306 1.46 -8.47 -4.79
N PRO A 307 1.91 -9.73 -4.80
CA PRO A 307 3.32 -10.04 -4.62
C PRO A 307 4.12 -9.63 -5.85
N GLY A 308 5.37 -9.21 -5.63
CA GLY A 308 6.25 -8.74 -6.70
C GLY A 308 7.07 -9.87 -7.30
N ILE A 309 6.45 -10.75 -8.08
CA ILE A 309 7.05 -12.02 -8.55
C ILE A 309 8.34 -11.80 -9.37
N LYS A 310 8.21 -11.24 -10.57
CA LYS A 310 9.31 -10.85 -11.46
C LYS A 310 8.76 -9.87 -12.51
N LYS A 311 9.62 -9.04 -13.09
CA LYS A 311 9.22 -8.16 -14.20
C LYS A 311 8.61 -8.99 -15.35
N GLY A 312 7.52 -8.52 -15.93
CA GLY A 312 6.76 -9.19 -16.99
C GLY A 312 5.79 -10.27 -16.50
N TYR A 313 5.77 -10.61 -15.21
CA TYR A 313 4.78 -11.53 -14.66
C TYR A 313 3.36 -10.94 -14.81
N LYS A 314 2.40 -11.74 -15.24
CA LYS A 314 1.02 -11.32 -15.51
C LYS A 314 0.03 -11.98 -14.55
N TYR A 315 -0.87 -11.17 -13.98
CA TYR A 315 -2.10 -11.62 -13.37
C TYR A 315 -3.27 -11.30 -14.29
N VAL A 316 -4.10 -12.29 -14.62
CA VAL A 316 -5.35 -12.08 -15.34
C VAL A 316 -6.48 -12.23 -14.34
N LEU A 317 -7.24 -11.15 -14.15
CA LEU A 317 -8.38 -11.13 -13.23
C LEU A 317 -9.63 -11.70 -13.89
N GLU A 318 -10.65 -11.96 -13.08
CA GLU A 318 -11.92 -12.59 -13.46
C GLU A 318 -12.71 -11.82 -14.56
N ASP A 319 -12.49 -10.52 -14.70
CA ASP A 319 -13.11 -9.64 -15.68
C ASP A 319 -12.22 -9.37 -16.91
N GLY A 320 -11.09 -10.06 -17.02
CA GLY A 320 -10.14 -9.91 -18.13
C GLY A 320 -9.10 -8.80 -17.92
N VAL A 321 -9.22 -7.99 -16.86
CA VAL A 321 -8.20 -7.01 -16.49
C VAL A 321 -6.86 -7.72 -16.27
N THR A 322 -5.81 -7.22 -16.90
CA THR A 322 -4.48 -7.84 -16.84
C THR A 322 -3.51 -6.93 -16.12
N LEU A 323 -2.88 -7.42 -15.05
CA LEU A 323 -1.84 -6.73 -14.30
C LEU A 323 -0.48 -7.29 -14.71
N THR A 324 0.34 -6.50 -15.40
CA THR A 324 1.71 -6.86 -15.79
C THR A 324 2.71 -6.17 -14.88
N MET A 325 3.54 -6.94 -14.18
CA MET A 325 4.57 -6.39 -13.28
C MET A 325 5.64 -5.62 -14.07
N VAL A 326 5.81 -4.32 -13.79
CA VAL A 326 6.84 -3.48 -14.44
C VAL A 326 7.96 -3.03 -13.50
N GLY A 327 7.72 -3.04 -12.18
CA GLY A 327 8.74 -2.80 -11.16
C GLY A 327 8.47 -3.60 -9.89
N VAL A 328 9.49 -4.26 -9.33
CA VAL A 328 9.42 -5.10 -8.12
C VAL A 328 9.60 -4.28 -6.84
N SER A 329 10.44 -3.24 -6.90
CA SER A 329 10.62 -2.28 -5.80
C SER A 329 10.72 -0.84 -6.35
N PRO A 330 9.71 0.01 -6.12
CA PRO A 330 8.41 -0.31 -5.51
C PRO A 330 7.60 -1.27 -6.39
N LYS A 331 6.50 -1.84 -5.86
CA LYS A 331 5.62 -2.67 -6.68
C LYS A 331 4.80 -1.80 -7.62
N VAL A 332 5.04 -1.94 -8.92
CA VAL A 332 4.34 -1.22 -9.98
C VAL A 332 3.86 -2.20 -11.04
N PHE A 333 2.59 -2.10 -11.40
CA PHE A 333 1.94 -2.88 -12.44
C PHE A 333 1.43 -1.95 -13.54
N ASP A 334 1.67 -2.34 -14.79
CA ASP A 334 0.87 -1.88 -15.92
C ASP A 334 -0.45 -2.65 -15.92
N VAL A 335 -1.55 -1.95 -16.16
CA VAL A 335 -2.91 -2.49 -16.06
C VAL A 335 -3.62 -2.28 -17.39
N GLU A 336 -3.97 -3.39 -18.04
CA GLU A 336 -4.65 -3.43 -19.34
C GLU A 336 -6.13 -3.77 -19.16
N TYR A 337 -6.98 -3.29 -20.07
CA TYR A 337 -8.42 -3.59 -20.13
C TYR A 337 -9.25 -3.11 -18.93
N PHE A 338 -8.75 -2.15 -18.16
CA PHE A 338 -9.49 -1.60 -17.01
C PHE A 338 -10.57 -0.58 -17.40
N LEU A 339 -10.32 0.23 -18.43
CA LEU A 339 -11.26 1.25 -18.93
C LEU A 339 -11.40 1.19 -20.45
N SER A 340 -12.57 1.59 -20.96
CA SER A 340 -12.79 1.77 -22.40
C SER A 340 -12.50 3.20 -22.87
N GLN A 341 -12.47 3.41 -24.20
CA GLN A 341 -12.31 4.75 -24.77
C GLN A 341 -13.51 5.65 -24.45
N GLU A 342 -14.73 5.11 -24.50
CA GLU A 342 -15.95 5.86 -24.17
C GLU A 342 -15.94 6.33 -22.71
N GLU A 343 -15.45 5.48 -21.80
CA GLU A 343 -15.28 5.85 -20.39
C GLU A 343 -14.20 6.91 -20.21
N ALA A 344 -13.08 6.79 -20.93
CA ALA A 344 -12.01 7.78 -20.90
C ALA A 344 -12.51 9.17 -21.35
N ASP A 345 -13.23 9.21 -22.47
CA ASP A 345 -13.79 10.44 -23.02
C ASP A 345 -14.81 11.05 -22.07
N LYS A 346 -15.66 10.22 -21.45
CA LYS A 346 -16.65 10.66 -20.46
C LYS A 346 -16.00 11.21 -19.18
N ILE A 347 -14.90 10.62 -18.71
CA ILE A 347 -14.13 11.15 -17.57
C ILE A 347 -13.60 12.56 -17.90
N ILE A 348 -13.04 12.74 -19.11
CA ILE A 348 -12.56 14.04 -19.59
C ILE A 348 -13.72 15.04 -19.69
N GLU A 349 -14.84 14.64 -20.28
CA GLU A 349 -16.04 15.47 -20.45
C GLU A 349 -16.56 16.00 -19.10
N ILE A 350 -16.76 15.12 -18.12
CA ILE A 350 -17.31 15.47 -16.81
C ILE A 350 -16.35 16.38 -16.03
N GLY A 351 -15.04 16.09 -16.07
CA GLY A 351 -14.06 16.81 -15.26
C GLY A 351 -13.61 18.14 -15.89
N SER A 352 -13.53 18.24 -17.21
CA SER A 352 -12.95 19.40 -17.92
C SER A 352 -13.52 20.76 -17.50
N PRO A 353 -14.85 20.94 -17.31
CA PRO A 353 -15.42 22.22 -16.90
C PRO A 353 -14.96 22.72 -15.51
N LYS A 354 -14.41 21.83 -14.66
CA LYS A 354 -13.99 22.12 -13.29
C LYS A 354 -12.48 22.09 -13.10
N LEU A 355 -11.70 21.96 -14.19
CA LEU A 355 -10.24 21.94 -14.11
C LEU A 355 -9.70 23.29 -13.62
N ASP A 356 -8.86 23.22 -12.58
CA ASP A 356 -8.11 24.36 -12.05
C ASP A 356 -6.67 23.94 -11.77
N ARG A 357 -5.77 24.91 -11.55
CA ARG A 357 -4.37 24.65 -11.18
C ARG A 357 -4.31 23.74 -9.98
N SER A 358 -3.57 22.64 -10.13
CA SER A 358 -3.50 21.61 -9.11
C SER A 358 -2.87 22.12 -7.82
N LYS A 359 -3.45 21.67 -6.69
CA LYS A 359 -3.02 22.04 -5.34
C LYS A 359 -2.35 20.84 -4.65
N VAL A 360 -1.49 21.12 -3.68
CA VAL A 360 -0.87 20.14 -2.76
C VAL A 360 -1.27 20.47 -1.32
N ASP A 361 -1.09 19.53 -0.40
CA ASP A 361 -1.31 19.79 1.03
C ASP A 361 -0.19 20.63 1.64
N GLY A 362 -0.57 21.76 2.22
CA GLY A 362 0.29 22.62 3.01
C GLY A 362 0.40 22.14 4.46
N SER A 363 1.29 22.80 5.22
CA SER A 363 1.61 22.44 6.61
C SER A 363 0.42 22.44 7.58
N ASN A 364 -0.67 23.16 7.26
CA ASN A 364 -1.84 23.31 8.13
C ASN A 364 -3.13 22.71 7.52
N SER A 365 -3.02 21.64 6.72
CA SER A 365 -4.15 21.06 5.96
C SER A 365 -4.81 22.05 4.98
N SER A 366 -4.08 23.09 4.54
CA SER A 366 -4.53 24.00 3.48
C SER A 366 -4.14 23.46 2.10
N LYS A 367 -4.99 23.65 1.09
CA LYS A 367 -4.64 23.32 -0.30
C LYS A 367 -3.95 24.53 -0.95
N VAL A 368 -2.72 24.37 -1.42
CA VAL A 368 -1.89 25.46 -2.00
C VAL A 368 -1.34 25.09 -3.38
N THR A 369 -1.21 26.06 -4.28
CA THR A 369 -0.52 25.87 -5.57
C THR A 369 1.00 26.01 -5.36
N THR A 370 1.80 25.21 -6.06
CA THR A 370 3.27 25.22 -5.92
C THR A 370 3.97 25.18 -7.26
N LYS A 371 5.27 25.50 -7.26
CA LYS A 371 6.16 25.30 -8.42
C LYS A 371 6.50 23.83 -8.66
N SER A 372 6.27 22.96 -7.67
CA SER A 372 6.52 21.52 -7.76
C SER A 372 5.41 20.75 -8.46
N ARG A 373 4.21 21.35 -8.62
CA ARG A 373 3.06 20.77 -9.34
C ARG A 373 2.45 21.79 -10.29
N THR A 374 2.68 21.61 -11.59
CA THR A 374 2.24 22.54 -12.63
C THR A 374 1.01 22.07 -13.41
N SER A 375 0.52 20.85 -13.13
CA SER A 375 -0.70 20.27 -13.72
C SER A 375 -2.00 21.02 -13.39
N HIS A 376 -3.08 20.60 -14.04
CA HIS A 376 -4.47 20.98 -13.75
C HIS A 376 -5.27 19.77 -13.30
N THR A 377 -6.19 19.94 -12.35
CA THR A 377 -6.96 18.83 -11.76
C THR A 377 -8.38 19.22 -11.42
N SER A 378 -9.28 18.23 -11.43
CA SER A 378 -10.64 18.34 -10.92
C SER A 378 -11.12 16.99 -10.38
N PHE A 379 -11.75 16.99 -9.21
CA PHE A 379 -12.47 15.80 -8.74
C PHE A 379 -13.81 15.69 -9.45
N LEU A 380 -14.15 14.49 -9.92
CA LEU A 380 -15.43 14.22 -10.53
C LEU A 380 -16.54 14.20 -9.45
N PRO A 381 -17.76 14.65 -9.77
CA PRO A 381 -18.91 14.53 -8.88
C PRO A 381 -19.27 13.06 -8.65
N ASP A 382 -19.92 12.78 -7.52
CA ASP A 382 -20.46 11.44 -7.26
C ASP A 382 -21.64 11.14 -8.20
N SER A 383 -21.67 9.94 -8.75
CA SER A 383 -22.63 9.46 -9.76
C SER A 383 -22.54 7.93 -9.86
N TYR A 384 -23.54 7.27 -10.44
CA TYR A 384 -23.47 5.83 -10.72
C TYR A 384 -22.21 5.48 -11.54
N PHE A 385 -21.88 6.30 -12.55
CA PHE A 385 -20.67 6.15 -13.36
C PHE A 385 -19.38 6.17 -12.52
N THR A 386 -19.19 7.17 -11.66
CA THR A 386 -17.98 7.25 -10.83
C THR A 386 -17.95 6.20 -9.71
N ARG A 387 -19.11 5.72 -9.25
CA ARG A 387 -19.22 4.66 -8.24
C ARG A 387 -18.86 3.30 -8.80
N ASP A 388 -19.19 3.01 -10.05
CA ASP A 388 -18.71 1.80 -10.76
C ASP A 388 -17.16 1.74 -10.78
N PHE A 389 -16.50 2.87 -11.04
CA PHE A 389 -15.03 2.95 -10.93
C PHE A 389 -14.50 2.66 -9.52
N ARG A 390 -15.25 3.01 -8.46
CA ARG A 390 -14.85 2.67 -7.08
C ARG A 390 -14.88 1.17 -6.86
N GLU A 391 -15.92 0.50 -7.33
CA GLU A 391 -16.06 -0.95 -7.27
C GLU A 391 -14.96 -1.67 -8.07
N ARG A 392 -14.73 -1.25 -9.32
CA ARG A 392 -13.64 -1.79 -10.15
C ARG A 392 -12.26 -1.57 -9.54
N SER A 393 -11.99 -0.36 -9.03
CA SER A 393 -10.70 -0.05 -8.39
C SER A 393 -10.48 -0.92 -7.14
N ALA A 394 -11.50 -1.05 -6.28
CA ALA A 394 -11.45 -1.90 -5.10
C ALA A 394 -11.23 -3.38 -5.47
N ARG A 395 -11.87 -3.88 -6.53
CA ARG A 395 -11.66 -5.24 -7.04
C ARG A 395 -10.23 -5.46 -7.53
N VAL A 396 -9.67 -4.56 -8.35
CA VAL A 396 -8.30 -4.65 -8.87
C VAL A 396 -7.26 -4.67 -7.74
N ALA A 397 -7.46 -3.89 -6.69
CA ALA A 397 -6.57 -3.85 -5.54
C ALA A 397 -6.94 -4.87 -4.43
N ARG A 398 -7.99 -5.67 -4.61
CA ARG A 398 -8.56 -6.61 -3.62
C ARG A 398 -8.83 -5.96 -2.25
N LEU A 399 -9.41 -4.76 -2.27
CA LEU A 399 -9.81 -4.04 -1.06
C LEU A 399 -11.11 -4.61 -0.50
N SER A 400 -11.25 -4.58 0.82
CA SER A 400 -12.43 -5.12 1.52
C SER A 400 -13.72 -4.36 1.27
N SER A 401 -13.68 -3.17 0.67
CA SER A 401 -14.88 -2.36 0.42
C SER A 401 -14.68 -1.38 -0.73
N PRO A 402 -15.67 -1.20 -1.63
CA PRO A 402 -15.66 -0.13 -2.63
C PRO A 402 -15.50 1.27 -2.04
N SER A 403 -15.93 1.50 -0.79
CA SER A 403 -15.80 2.81 -0.16
C SER A 403 -14.36 3.22 0.11
N PHE A 404 -13.40 2.29 0.01
CA PHE A 404 -11.97 2.57 0.16
C PHE A 404 -11.39 3.27 -1.07
N ALA A 405 -12.04 3.17 -2.23
CA ALA A 405 -11.67 3.99 -3.38
C ALA A 405 -12.23 5.41 -3.20
N GLU A 406 -11.38 6.42 -3.36
CA GLU A 406 -11.74 7.84 -3.40
C GLU A 406 -12.45 8.18 -4.72
N ARG A 407 -13.11 9.34 -4.78
CA ARG A 407 -13.63 9.86 -6.05
C ARG A 407 -12.51 10.06 -7.07
N LEU A 408 -12.79 9.75 -8.32
CA LEU A 408 -11.86 9.97 -9.44
C LEU A 408 -11.43 11.43 -9.52
N GLN A 409 -10.13 11.64 -9.70
CA GLN A 409 -9.55 12.95 -9.95
C GLN A 409 -8.98 12.99 -11.36
N LEU A 410 -9.63 13.76 -12.25
CA LEU A 410 -9.06 14.08 -13.56
C LEU A 410 -7.81 14.94 -13.39
N VAL A 411 -6.79 14.66 -14.20
CA VAL A 411 -5.52 15.34 -14.27
C VAL A 411 -5.19 15.65 -15.73
N ARG A 412 -4.74 16.87 -16.00
CA ARG A 412 -4.22 17.29 -17.30
C ARG A 412 -2.81 17.83 -17.14
N TYR A 413 -1.91 17.39 -18.02
CA TYR A 413 -0.60 17.98 -18.23
C TYR A 413 -0.50 18.47 -19.68
N GLY A 414 -0.34 19.79 -19.86
CA GLY A 414 0.14 20.37 -21.10
C GLY A 414 1.65 20.21 -21.27
N ALA A 415 2.17 20.62 -22.43
CA ALA A 415 3.60 20.57 -22.70
C ALA A 415 4.41 21.31 -21.62
N GLY A 416 5.41 20.65 -21.05
CA GLY A 416 6.25 21.18 -19.96
C GLY A 416 5.60 21.21 -18.57
N GLU A 417 4.31 20.87 -18.42
CA GLU A 417 3.68 20.72 -17.10
C GLU A 417 4.06 19.39 -16.46
N PHE A 418 4.34 19.38 -15.15
CA PHE A 418 4.87 18.23 -14.43
C PHE A 418 4.32 18.16 -13.00
N TYR A 419 4.63 17.06 -12.33
CA TYR A 419 4.53 16.94 -10.88
C TYR A 419 5.79 16.26 -10.34
N ARG A 420 6.58 17.01 -9.56
CA ARG A 420 7.80 16.53 -8.90
C ARG A 420 7.53 15.32 -8.00
N GLN A 421 8.59 14.59 -7.68
CA GLN A 421 8.54 13.40 -6.84
C GLN A 421 7.85 13.64 -5.48
N HIS A 422 6.85 12.83 -5.14
CA HIS A 422 6.03 12.98 -3.94
C HIS A 422 5.48 11.63 -3.44
N PHE A 423 4.90 11.64 -2.25
CA PHE A 423 4.03 10.57 -1.76
C PHE A 423 2.58 11.00 -1.89
N ASP A 424 1.69 10.03 -2.07
CA ASP A 424 0.24 10.28 -2.06
C ASP A 424 -0.33 10.38 -0.65
N THR A 425 0.40 9.90 0.36
CA THR A 425 0.00 9.94 1.76
C THR A 425 -0.02 11.35 2.35
N PHE A 426 -0.85 11.54 3.36
CA PHE A 426 -0.97 12.80 4.08
C PHE A 426 0.00 12.86 5.27
N HIS A 427 0.56 14.03 5.56
CA HIS A 427 1.52 14.21 6.67
C HIS A 427 1.26 15.46 7.52
N SER A 428 0.12 16.14 7.34
CA SER A 428 -0.17 17.41 8.04
C SER A 428 -0.58 17.24 9.52
N ARG A 429 -0.51 16.01 10.06
CA ARG A 429 -0.98 15.69 11.40
C ARG A 429 -0.23 14.51 12.01
N ASP A 430 0.19 14.71 13.25
CA ASP A 430 0.73 13.65 14.09
C ASP A 430 -0.38 13.01 14.94
N PHE A 431 -0.53 11.69 14.82
CA PHE A 431 -1.45 10.89 15.63
C PHE A 431 -0.76 10.27 16.86
N LEU A 432 0.56 10.04 16.76
CA LEU A 432 1.36 9.47 17.83
C LEU A 432 2.17 10.55 18.56
N PRO A 433 2.46 10.34 19.86
CA PRO A 433 3.36 11.24 20.59
C PRO A 433 4.77 11.19 20.00
N LYS A 434 5.52 12.30 20.17
CA LYS A 434 6.92 12.36 19.74
C LYS A 434 7.73 11.25 20.39
N GLY A 435 8.50 10.52 19.59
CA GLY A 435 9.35 9.42 20.08
C GLY A 435 8.63 8.08 20.25
N ALA A 436 7.36 7.94 19.83
CA ALA A 436 6.62 6.66 19.90
C ALA A 436 7.29 5.49 19.14
N HIS A 437 8.23 5.79 18.25
CA HIS A 437 9.02 4.83 17.47
C HIS A 437 10.54 5.05 17.62
N ALA A 438 10.95 5.74 18.69
CA ALA A 438 12.37 5.99 18.92
C ALA A 438 13.04 4.73 19.47
N PHE A 439 14.10 4.28 18.78
CA PHE A 439 14.99 3.24 19.25
C PHE A 439 16.17 3.85 19.99
N LYS A 440 16.77 3.10 20.90
CA LYS A 440 17.91 3.49 21.72
C LYS A 440 19.03 2.48 21.59
N PHE A 441 20.22 2.89 22.00
CA PHE A 441 21.37 1.99 22.09
C PHE A 441 21.12 0.79 23.03
N ASP A 442 20.30 0.95 24.07
CA ASP A 442 19.91 -0.16 24.93
C ASP A 442 19.09 -1.22 24.17
N ASP A 443 18.23 -0.83 23.22
CA ASP A 443 17.47 -1.77 22.39
C ASP A 443 18.39 -2.62 21.51
N TYR A 444 19.48 -2.02 20.99
CA TYR A 444 20.54 -2.73 20.28
C TYR A 444 21.20 -3.79 21.17
N LYS A 445 21.55 -3.45 22.41
CA LYS A 445 22.16 -4.41 23.35
C LYS A 445 21.22 -5.56 23.70
N VAL A 446 19.93 -5.27 23.91
CA VAL A 446 18.91 -6.29 24.17
C VAL A 446 18.83 -7.26 22.99
N TRP A 447 18.75 -6.74 21.76
CA TRP A 447 18.78 -7.56 20.55
C TRP A 447 20.07 -8.38 20.43
N ALA A 448 21.24 -7.76 20.59
CA ALA A 448 22.52 -8.44 20.43
C ALA A 448 22.68 -9.60 21.43
N ASN A 449 22.29 -9.39 22.70
CA ASN A 449 22.30 -10.45 23.71
C ASN A 449 21.34 -11.58 23.36
N TRP A 450 20.11 -11.26 22.96
CA TRP A 450 19.14 -12.25 22.50
C TRP A 450 19.66 -13.05 21.31
N ALA A 451 20.28 -12.39 20.33
CA ALA A 451 20.77 -13.03 19.11
C ALA A 451 21.96 -13.96 19.40
N ALA A 452 22.87 -13.55 20.28
CA ALA A 452 23.98 -14.40 20.75
C ALA A 452 23.49 -15.66 21.47
N GLU A 453 22.56 -15.50 22.41
CA GLU A 453 21.95 -16.63 23.13
C GLU A 453 21.19 -17.56 22.19
N SER A 454 20.42 -16.99 21.25
CA SER A 454 19.69 -17.76 20.25
C SER A 454 20.62 -18.58 19.39
N ILE A 455 21.74 -18.01 18.91
CA ILE A 455 22.74 -18.74 18.14
C ILE A 455 23.35 -19.89 18.96
N ARG A 456 23.69 -19.68 20.24
CA ARG A 456 24.26 -20.74 21.10
C ARG A 456 23.34 -21.94 21.29
N ASN A 457 22.03 -21.72 21.24
CA ASN A 457 21.01 -22.76 21.39
C ASN A 457 20.69 -23.51 20.07
N LEU A 458 21.25 -23.07 18.94
CA LEU A 458 21.08 -23.76 17.65
C LEU A 458 22.12 -24.86 17.45
N ASP A 459 21.80 -25.77 16.53
CA ASP A 459 22.78 -26.71 15.99
C ASP A 459 23.88 -25.93 15.25
N GLN A 460 25.06 -25.91 15.84
CA GLN A 460 26.21 -25.15 15.33
C GLN A 460 26.65 -25.60 13.94
N SER A 461 26.33 -26.84 13.53
CA SER A 461 26.63 -27.31 12.18
C SER A 461 25.85 -26.55 11.11
N LYS A 462 24.65 -26.05 11.45
CA LYS A 462 23.76 -25.29 10.56
C LYS A 462 23.99 -23.77 10.59
N VAL A 463 24.73 -23.26 11.58
CA VAL A 463 25.07 -21.83 11.67
C VAL A 463 26.27 -21.50 10.77
N PRO A 464 26.22 -20.48 9.90
CA PRO A 464 27.37 -20.10 9.08
C PRO A 464 28.57 -19.65 9.93
N GLU A 465 29.79 -19.97 9.50
CA GLU A 465 31.02 -19.74 10.28
C GLU A 465 31.18 -18.29 10.78
N ALA A 466 30.85 -17.29 9.95
CA ALA A 466 30.95 -15.89 10.32
C ALA A 466 30.04 -15.48 11.50
N PHE A 467 28.99 -16.25 11.77
CA PHE A 467 28.01 -16.03 12.83
C PHE A 467 28.19 -16.97 14.03
N ARG A 468 29.17 -17.89 14.01
CA ARG A 468 29.50 -18.72 15.18
C ARG A 468 30.33 -17.92 16.18
N GLU A 469 30.34 -18.33 17.44
CA GLU A 469 31.10 -17.64 18.50
C GLU A 469 32.58 -17.47 18.10
N GLY A 470 33.07 -16.23 18.13
CA GLY A 470 34.40 -15.83 17.62
C GLY A 470 34.43 -15.33 16.16
N GLY A 471 33.35 -15.50 15.40
CA GLY A 471 33.18 -14.94 14.06
C GLY A 471 32.84 -13.44 14.07
N PRO A 472 33.10 -12.71 12.97
CA PRO A 472 32.93 -11.25 12.91
C PRO A 472 31.47 -10.77 12.98
N LEU A 473 30.49 -11.63 12.69
CA LEU A 473 29.06 -11.32 12.73
C LEU A 473 28.34 -12.00 13.91
N PHE A 474 29.08 -12.65 14.81
CA PHE A 474 28.53 -13.14 16.07
C PHE A 474 28.17 -11.95 16.97
N PRO A 475 26.91 -11.84 17.44
CA PRO A 475 26.49 -10.70 18.24
C PRO A 475 27.26 -10.57 19.56
N ALA A 476 27.82 -9.37 19.78
CA ALA A 476 28.54 -9.01 21.00
C ALA A 476 28.08 -7.64 21.49
N ALA A 477 27.21 -7.61 22.52
CA ALA A 477 26.57 -6.39 23.01
C ALA A 477 27.56 -5.40 23.66
N GLU A 478 28.63 -5.92 24.28
CA GLU A 478 29.69 -5.13 24.94
C GLU A 478 30.89 -4.86 24.01
N ASP A 479 30.82 -5.29 22.74
CA ASP A 479 31.82 -4.89 21.75
C ASP A 479 31.48 -3.51 21.21
N HIS A 480 32.47 -2.63 21.24
CA HIS A 480 32.35 -1.22 20.85
C HIS A 480 32.95 -0.95 19.47
N GLN A 481 33.46 -1.97 18.76
CA GLN A 481 34.14 -1.78 17.48
C GLN A 481 33.92 -2.93 16.49
N ALA A 482 34.34 -4.16 16.79
CA ALA A 482 34.50 -5.18 15.76
C ALA A 482 33.17 -5.69 15.21
N PHE A 483 32.30 -6.21 16.08
CA PHE A 483 30.95 -6.64 15.72
C PHE A 483 30.07 -5.46 15.22
N PRO A 484 29.99 -4.30 15.91
CA PRO A 484 29.25 -3.15 15.40
C PRO A 484 29.65 -2.72 13.99
N ASN A 485 30.96 -2.66 13.68
CA ASN A 485 31.43 -2.25 12.36
C ASN A 485 31.11 -3.31 11.31
N ALA A 486 31.31 -4.60 11.61
CA ALA A 486 30.95 -5.69 10.69
C ALA A 486 29.44 -5.72 10.39
N LEU A 487 28.60 -5.54 11.41
CA LEU A 487 27.16 -5.43 11.28
C LEU A 487 26.74 -4.22 10.43
N LEU A 488 27.35 -3.05 10.69
CA LEU A 488 27.07 -1.83 9.94
C LEU A 488 27.57 -1.90 8.49
N GLU A 489 28.61 -2.69 8.20
CA GLU A 489 29.05 -2.97 6.83
C GLU A 489 28.01 -3.80 6.06
N VAL A 490 27.41 -4.82 6.71
CA VAL A 490 26.30 -5.61 6.15
C VAL A 490 25.09 -4.70 5.88
N PHE A 491 24.72 -3.87 6.85
CA PHE A 491 23.64 -2.88 6.70
C PHE A 491 23.93 -1.88 5.57
N TYR A 492 25.14 -1.31 5.51
CA TYR A 492 25.54 -0.36 4.49
C TYR A 492 25.42 -0.96 3.09
N THR A 493 25.98 -2.16 2.90
CA THR A 493 25.99 -2.87 1.62
C THR A 493 24.56 -3.16 1.16
N SER A 494 23.75 -3.78 2.03
CA SER A 494 22.35 -4.13 1.75
C SER A 494 21.49 -2.90 1.43
N THR A 495 21.66 -1.82 2.21
CA THR A 495 20.90 -0.57 2.02
C THR A 495 21.28 0.14 0.73
N LYS A 496 22.57 0.12 0.37
CA LYS A 496 23.08 0.72 -0.86
C LYS A 496 22.64 -0.06 -2.10
N GLU A 497 22.73 -1.39 -2.08
CA GLU A 497 22.27 -2.26 -3.16
C GLU A 497 20.78 -2.08 -3.46
N ARG A 498 19.97 -1.78 -2.43
CA ARG A 498 18.53 -1.49 -2.54
C ARG A 498 18.20 -0.04 -2.88
N ASN A 499 19.20 0.82 -3.08
CA ASN A 499 19.04 2.27 -3.30
C ASN A 499 18.32 3.02 -2.15
N LEU A 500 18.26 2.43 -0.96
CA LEU A 500 17.42 2.92 0.12
C LEU A 500 17.98 4.21 0.77
N PHE A 501 19.30 4.41 0.78
CA PHE A 501 19.88 5.69 1.23
C PHE A 501 19.38 6.88 0.40
N ASN A 502 19.21 6.70 -0.90
CA ASN A 502 18.69 7.75 -1.78
C ASN A 502 17.18 7.96 -1.57
N ALA A 503 16.42 6.87 -1.45
CA ALA A 503 14.97 6.94 -1.16
C ALA A 503 14.67 7.66 0.17
N LEU A 504 15.50 7.45 1.19
CA LEU A 504 15.45 8.13 2.48
C LEU A 504 16.03 9.56 2.48
N PHE A 505 16.56 10.03 1.35
CA PHE A 505 17.30 11.30 1.23
C PHE A 505 18.49 11.43 2.20
N ASP A 506 19.13 10.31 2.52
CA ASP A 506 20.11 10.18 3.59
C ASP A 506 21.57 10.12 3.09
N SER A 507 21.85 10.70 1.91
CA SER A 507 23.21 10.74 1.32
C SER A 507 24.31 11.28 2.26
N LYS A 508 23.98 12.18 3.19
CA LYS A 508 24.92 12.65 4.22
C LYS A 508 25.23 11.56 5.25
N HIS A 509 24.22 10.80 5.67
CA HIS A 509 24.37 9.69 6.60
C HIS A 509 25.10 8.52 5.93
N GLU A 510 24.81 8.23 4.66
CA GLU A 510 25.55 7.24 3.87
C GLU A 510 27.06 7.56 3.85
N LYS A 511 27.42 8.80 3.48
CA LYS A 511 28.83 9.23 3.43
C LYS A 511 29.50 9.20 4.80
N TRP A 512 28.78 9.63 5.85
CA TRP A 512 29.29 9.58 7.21
C TRP A 512 29.53 8.14 7.67
N LEU A 513 28.58 7.23 7.42
CA LEU A 513 28.70 5.83 7.79
C LEU A 513 29.90 5.18 7.07
N ARG A 514 30.00 5.36 5.75
CA ARG A 514 31.12 4.86 4.95
C ARG A 514 32.47 5.37 5.48
N LEU A 515 32.60 6.69 5.70
CA LEU A 515 33.83 7.30 6.19
C LEU A 515 34.28 6.72 7.55
N ASN A 516 33.35 6.46 8.47
CA ASN A 516 33.69 5.94 9.80
C ASN A 516 34.00 4.44 9.76
N LEU A 517 33.32 3.67 8.91
CA LEU A 517 33.67 2.28 8.65
C LEU A 517 35.08 2.15 8.05
N ASP A 518 35.42 3.01 7.07
CA ASP A 518 36.76 3.02 6.46
C ASP A 518 37.88 3.40 7.44
N LYS A 519 37.54 4.19 8.46
CA LYS A 519 38.45 4.55 9.56
C LYS A 519 38.49 3.53 10.68
N ASN A 520 37.67 2.47 10.60
CA ASN A 520 37.47 1.49 11.66
C ASN A 520 37.16 2.17 13.02
N ALA A 521 36.19 3.10 13.02
CA ALA A 521 35.84 3.88 14.21
C ALA A 521 35.37 3.00 15.38
N VAL A 522 35.58 3.48 16.61
CA VAL A 522 35.05 2.90 17.86
C VAL A 522 33.76 3.64 18.22
N GLU A 523 32.82 2.99 18.93
CA GLU A 523 31.52 3.55 19.35
C GLU A 523 30.59 3.93 18.17
N LEU A 524 30.81 3.37 16.98
CA LEU A 524 30.06 3.80 15.79
C LEU A 524 28.55 3.53 15.90
N MET A 525 28.15 2.43 16.55
CA MET A 525 26.73 2.10 16.76
C MET A 525 26.07 3.02 17.78
N SER A 526 26.75 3.33 18.89
CA SER A 526 26.21 4.24 19.90
C SER A 526 26.09 5.67 19.34
N ASP A 527 27.07 6.13 18.56
CA ASP A 527 27.01 7.40 17.83
C ASP A 527 25.86 7.43 16.81
N LEU A 528 25.63 6.34 16.07
CA LEU A 528 24.56 6.25 15.08
C LEU A 528 23.16 6.29 15.72
N LEU A 529 23.00 5.61 16.86
CA LEU A 529 21.75 5.50 17.60
C LEU A 529 21.51 6.64 18.60
N ASP A 530 22.39 7.65 18.65
CA ASP A 530 22.15 8.88 19.38
C ASP A 530 20.89 9.61 18.86
N GLU A 531 20.12 10.23 19.76
CA GLU A 531 18.85 10.89 19.43
C GLU A 531 19.00 11.99 18.34
N THR A 532 20.20 12.55 18.16
CA THR A 532 20.49 13.59 17.17
C THR A 532 20.91 13.04 15.80
N ARG A 533 21.11 11.72 15.68
CA ARG A 533 21.56 11.04 14.45
C ARG A 533 20.43 10.23 13.81
N LYS A 534 20.55 8.90 13.76
CA LYS A 534 19.63 8.02 13.02
C LYS A 534 19.29 6.73 13.81
N PRO A 535 18.67 6.85 14.99
CA PRO A 535 18.19 5.69 15.75
C PRO A 535 17.14 4.86 14.98
N SER A 536 16.42 5.48 14.04
CA SER A 536 15.45 4.80 13.18
C SER A 536 16.06 3.73 12.27
N TYR A 537 17.39 3.65 12.12
CA TYR A 537 18.05 2.60 11.35
C TYR A 537 18.12 1.26 12.09
N LEU A 538 17.93 1.21 13.42
CA LEU A 538 18.12 -0.03 14.17
C LEU A 538 17.30 -1.22 13.63
N PRO A 539 16.00 -1.09 13.31
CA PRO A 539 15.26 -2.21 12.72
C PRO A 539 15.78 -2.66 11.36
N LEU A 540 16.30 -1.73 10.54
CA LEU A 540 16.88 -2.05 9.23
C LEU A 540 18.24 -2.73 9.38
N ILE A 541 19.03 -2.33 10.38
CA ILE A 541 20.31 -2.96 10.74
C ILE A 541 20.07 -4.41 11.19
N VAL A 542 19.15 -4.61 12.13
CA VAL A 542 18.76 -5.95 12.59
C VAL A 542 18.27 -6.80 11.43
N LYS A 543 17.36 -6.27 10.61
CA LYS A 543 16.86 -6.98 9.42
C LYS A 543 17.97 -7.36 8.44
N ALA A 544 18.96 -6.50 8.21
CA ALA A 544 20.09 -6.82 7.34
C ALA A 544 20.94 -7.98 7.90
N TRP A 545 21.11 -8.06 9.22
CA TRP A 545 21.75 -9.20 9.87
C TRP A 545 20.92 -10.48 9.75
N GLU A 546 19.62 -10.41 9.98
CA GLU A 546 18.70 -11.55 9.87
C GLU A 546 18.64 -12.13 8.44
N GLU A 547 18.66 -11.25 7.44
CA GLU A 547 18.72 -11.65 6.03
C GLU A 547 20.08 -12.27 5.67
N LYS A 548 21.17 -11.76 6.27
CA LYS A 548 22.52 -12.27 6.02
C LYS A 548 22.78 -13.63 6.69
N VAL A 549 22.23 -13.88 7.88
CA VAL A 549 22.34 -15.18 8.55
C VAL A 549 21.45 -16.24 7.89
N GLY A 550 20.29 -15.84 7.37
CA GLY A 550 19.41 -16.71 6.57
C GLY A 550 18.69 -17.80 7.36
N LEU A 551 18.66 -17.72 8.69
CA LEU A 551 18.01 -18.71 9.57
C LEU A 551 16.68 -18.17 10.10
N GLY A 552 15.56 -18.84 9.79
CA GLY A 552 14.22 -18.40 10.20
C GLY A 552 13.96 -18.44 11.71
N GLN A 553 14.76 -19.19 12.48
CA GLN A 553 14.73 -19.17 13.94
C GLN A 553 15.29 -17.87 14.53
N LEU A 554 16.09 -17.13 13.76
CA LEU A 554 16.76 -15.89 14.18
C LEU A 554 15.99 -14.67 13.66
N LYS A 555 14.72 -14.56 14.06
CA LYS A 555 13.85 -13.39 13.79
C LYS A 555 13.48 -12.69 15.09
N TYR A 556 13.86 -11.42 15.21
CA TYR A 556 13.68 -10.63 16.41
C TYR A 556 12.42 -9.77 16.37
N THR A 557 11.61 -9.86 17.43
CA THR A 557 10.51 -8.93 17.67
C THR A 557 10.95 -7.89 18.69
N PHE A 558 11.07 -6.62 18.26
CA PHE A 558 11.36 -5.52 19.17
C PHE A 558 10.27 -5.38 20.24
N PRO A 559 10.63 -5.20 21.53
CA PRO A 559 9.67 -4.91 22.58
C PRO A 559 8.78 -3.72 22.21
N LYS A 560 7.48 -3.87 22.41
CA LYS A 560 6.52 -2.83 22.08
C LYS A 560 6.33 -1.85 23.22
N HIS A 561 6.29 -0.57 22.90
CA HIS A 561 5.77 0.42 23.82
C HIS A 561 4.26 0.24 24.01
N ALA A 562 3.75 0.72 25.15
CA ALA A 562 2.31 0.73 25.41
C ALA A 562 1.55 1.34 24.22
N THR A 563 0.58 0.58 23.72
CA THR A 563 -0.23 0.98 22.58
C THR A 563 -0.97 2.29 22.88
N ASN A 564 -0.89 3.27 21.97
CA ASN A 564 -1.63 4.52 22.12
C ASN A 564 -3.13 4.27 21.94
N SER A 565 -3.97 4.87 22.80
CA SER A 565 -5.43 4.94 22.65
C SER A 565 -5.91 5.22 21.24
N VAL A 566 -5.23 6.12 20.50
CA VAL A 566 -5.62 6.48 19.14
C VAL A 566 -5.57 5.27 18.20
N SER A 567 -4.56 4.40 18.35
CA SER A 567 -4.47 3.14 17.60
C SER A 567 -5.64 2.21 17.92
N HIS A 568 -6.00 2.07 19.20
CA HIS A 568 -7.15 1.26 19.60
C HIS A 568 -8.46 1.81 19.05
N PHE A 569 -8.64 3.12 19.03
CA PHE A 569 -9.82 3.74 18.41
C PHE A 569 -9.91 3.39 16.93
N PHE A 570 -8.82 3.56 16.17
CA PHE A 570 -8.84 3.28 14.73
C PHE A 570 -9.12 1.81 14.43
N ARG A 571 -8.49 0.91 15.18
CA ARG A 571 -8.74 -0.54 15.08
C ARG A 571 -10.18 -0.90 15.46
N TRP A 572 -10.70 -0.32 16.54
CA TRP A 572 -12.08 -0.54 16.97
C TRP A 572 -13.09 -0.11 15.90
N VAL A 573 -12.88 1.02 15.21
CA VAL A 573 -13.77 1.43 14.11
C VAL A 573 -13.74 0.40 12.97
N ARG A 574 -12.58 -0.12 12.55
CA ARG A 574 -12.53 -1.20 11.52
C ARG A 574 -13.29 -2.42 11.99
N TRP A 575 -13.02 -2.87 13.22
CA TRP A 575 -13.67 -4.04 13.81
C TRP A 575 -15.18 -3.88 13.89
N ALA A 576 -15.67 -2.72 14.34
CA ALA A 576 -17.09 -2.51 14.55
C ALA A 576 -17.84 -2.45 13.20
N LYS A 577 -17.26 -1.84 12.16
CA LYS A 577 -17.83 -1.84 10.80
C LYS A 577 -17.88 -3.24 10.18
N GLU A 578 -16.79 -3.99 10.30
CA GLU A 578 -16.72 -5.38 9.85
C GLU A 578 -17.75 -6.23 10.60
N ARG A 579 -17.87 -6.06 11.92
CA ARG A 579 -18.83 -6.80 12.74
C ARG A 579 -20.28 -6.47 12.39
N VAL A 580 -20.58 -5.19 12.12
CA VAL A 580 -21.89 -4.77 11.60
C VAL A 580 -22.17 -5.42 10.25
N SER A 581 -21.17 -5.46 9.35
CA SER A 581 -21.31 -6.12 8.04
C SER A 581 -21.56 -7.62 8.18
N PHE A 582 -20.85 -8.30 9.09
CA PHE A 582 -21.07 -9.72 9.40
C PHE A 582 -22.48 -10.00 9.94
N LEU A 583 -22.99 -9.14 10.82
CA LEU A 583 -24.31 -9.33 11.42
C LEU A 583 -25.46 -8.98 10.46
N GLY A 584 -25.23 -8.13 9.46
CA GLY A 584 -26.24 -7.67 8.52
C GLY A 584 -27.48 -7.12 9.23
N ASP A 585 -28.66 -7.63 8.88
CA ASP A 585 -29.93 -7.26 9.53
C ASP A 585 -30.05 -7.76 10.97
N GLY A 586 -29.14 -8.61 11.46
CA GLY A 586 -29.03 -8.96 12.86
C GLY A 586 -28.38 -7.86 13.72
N ALA A 587 -27.72 -6.86 13.12
CA ALA A 587 -27.19 -5.72 13.84
C ALA A 587 -28.32 -4.77 14.30
N PRO A 588 -28.23 -4.14 15.49
CA PRO A 588 -29.15 -3.08 15.88
C PRO A 588 -29.24 -1.98 14.83
N ALA A 589 -30.45 -1.52 14.48
CA ALA A 589 -30.66 -0.54 13.40
C ALA A 589 -29.82 0.75 13.60
N ILE A 590 -29.63 1.18 14.85
CA ILE A 590 -28.85 2.37 15.20
C ILE A 590 -27.35 2.28 14.82
N VAL A 591 -26.81 1.06 14.66
CA VAL A 591 -25.41 0.83 14.26
C VAL A 591 -25.27 0.31 12.83
N ARG A 592 -26.37 0.12 12.08
CA ARG A 592 -26.27 -0.21 10.65
C ARG A 592 -25.72 0.99 9.88
N PRO A 593 -25.23 0.86 8.64
CA PRO A 593 -24.61 1.97 7.89
C PRO A 593 -25.43 3.28 7.86
N THR A 594 -26.75 3.18 7.80
CA THR A 594 -27.69 4.31 7.82
C THR A 594 -28.04 4.82 9.23
N GLY A 595 -27.66 4.08 10.26
CA GLY A 595 -27.91 4.38 11.66
C GLY A 595 -27.02 5.49 12.20
N GLU A 596 -27.55 6.23 13.17
CA GLU A 596 -26.90 7.40 13.76
C GLU A 596 -25.55 7.07 14.46
N LEU A 597 -25.41 5.85 14.96
CA LEU A 597 -24.22 5.38 15.69
C LEU A 597 -23.38 4.39 14.89
N TYR A 598 -23.52 4.35 13.56
CA TYR A 598 -22.57 3.63 12.72
C TYR A 598 -21.15 4.16 12.98
N PRO A 599 -20.17 3.32 13.36
CA PRO A 599 -18.80 3.76 13.64
C PRO A 599 -18.16 4.40 12.42
N LYS A 600 -17.54 5.57 12.58
CA LYS A 600 -16.87 6.31 11.49
C LYS A 600 -15.56 6.95 11.95
N TYR A 601 -14.67 7.24 11.01
CA TYR A 601 -13.46 8.04 11.28
C TYR A 601 -13.71 9.55 11.27
N THR A 602 -14.91 9.98 10.90
CA THR A 602 -15.25 11.40 10.76
C THR A 602 -15.10 12.16 12.07
N VAL A 603 -14.77 13.45 11.95
CA VAL A 603 -14.66 14.33 13.11
C VAL A 603 -15.99 14.48 13.84
N GLU A 604 -17.11 14.50 13.11
CA GLU A 604 -18.46 14.55 13.68
C GLU A 604 -18.74 13.36 14.61
N PHE A 605 -18.38 12.14 14.20
CA PHE A 605 -18.57 10.96 15.03
C PHE A 605 -17.70 11.01 16.29
N GLN A 606 -16.46 11.50 16.17
CA GLN A 606 -15.58 11.72 17.32
C GLN A 606 -16.17 12.74 18.31
N GLU A 607 -16.71 13.86 17.80
CA GLU A 607 -17.36 14.88 18.62
C GLU A 607 -18.58 14.34 19.37
N ARG A 608 -19.39 13.51 18.70
CA ARG A 608 -20.55 12.84 19.29
C ARG A 608 -20.14 11.93 20.46
N LEU A 609 -19.07 11.13 20.29
CA LEU A 609 -18.54 10.28 21.37
C LEU A 609 -18.07 11.09 22.58
N VAL A 610 -17.38 12.21 22.38
CA VAL A 610 -16.97 13.10 23.48
C VAL A 610 -18.20 13.68 24.19
N GLY A 611 -19.22 14.09 23.43
CA GLY A 611 -20.50 14.53 23.97
C GLY A 611 -21.13 13.48 24.87
N PHE A 612 -21.24 12.23 24.40
CA PHE A 612 -21.79 11.13 25.20
C PHE A 612 -20.99 10.85 26.47
N ILE A 613 -19.65 10.91 26.41
CA ILE A 613 -18.82 10.74 27.60
C ILE A 613 -19.13 11.81 28.65
N LEU A 614 -19.26 13.08 28.23
CA LEU A 614 -19.56 14.18 29.15
C LEU A 614 -21.00 14.10 29.70
N ASP A 615 -21.92 13.50 28.96
CA ASP A 615 -23.32 13.34 29.38
C ASP A 615 -23.53 12.12 30.30
N ASP A 616 -22.83 11.01 30.03
CA ASP A 616 -23.06 9.72 30.70
C ASP A 616 -22.26 9.56 31.99
N TYR A 617 -21.14 10.26 32.12
CA TYR A 617 -20.21 10.08 33.23
C TYR A 617 -20.11 11.33 34.11
N SER A 618 -20.16 11.12 35.43
CA SER A 618 -19.99 12.23 36.38
C SER A 618 -18.63 12.93 36.24
N LYS A 619 -18.59 14.23 36.53
CA LYS A 619 -17.34 15.01 36.66
C LYS A 619 -16.29 14.29 37.50
N GLY A 620 -16.68 13.75 38.64
CA GLY A 620 -15.79 13.02 39.54
C GLY A 620 -15.15 11.77 38.90
N PHE A 621 -15.87 11.07 38.04
CA PHE A 621 -15.34 9.90 37.32
C PHE A 621 -14.31 10.31 36.26
N ILE A 622 -14.66 11.27 35.40
CA ILE A 622 -13.76 11.74 34.33
C ILE A 622 -12.48 12.35 34.91
N ILE A 623 -12.58 13.07 36.04
CA ILE A 623 -11.41 13.60 36.76
C ILE A 623 -10.50 12.49 37.28
N ARG A 624 -11.03 11.35 37.72
CA ARG A 624 -10.21 10.21 38.17
C ARG A 624 -9.50 9.53 37.01
N LEU A 625 -10.12 9.50 35.83
CA LEU A 625 -9.52 8.95 34.62
C LEU A 625 -8.47 9.88 34.01
N THR A 626 -8.71 11.19 34.13
CA THR A 626 -7.86 12.26 33.60
C THR A 626 -7.29 13.09 34.75
N ASN A 627 -7.71 14.36 34.86
CA ASN A 627 -7.54 15.23 36.03
C ASN A 627 -8.51 16.43 35.93
N PRO A 628 -8.58 17.33 36.93
CA PRO A 628 -9.49 18.49 36.89
C PRO A 628 -9.26 19.41 35.69
N GLU A 629 -8.00 19.66 35.32
CA GLU A 629 -7.65 20.54 34.20
C GLU A 629 -8.14 19.98 32.86
N TRP A 630 -8.01 18.66 32.67
CA TRP A 630 -8.49 17.97 31.46
C TRP A 630 -10.00 17.85 31.40
N TYR A 631 -10.69 17.69 32.54
CA TYR A 631 -12.15 17.77 32.57
C TYR A 631 -12.63 19.15 32.12
N ASP A 632 -12.12 20.21 32.75
CA ASP A 632 -12.53 21.58 32.41
C ASP A 632 -12.16 21.90 30.95
N TRP A 633 -11.03 21.38 30.44
CA TRP A 633 -10.67 21.47 29.04
C TRP A 633 -11.63 20.70 28.11
N LEU A 634 -12.06 19.49 28.48
CA LEU A 634 -13.03 18.71 27.70
C LEU A 634 -14.37 19.43 27.60
N GLU A 635 -14.89 19.98 28.71
CA GLU A 635 -16.11 20.78 28.70
C GLU A 635 -15.96 22.03 27.82
N LEU A 636 -14.87 22.79 27.99
CA LEU A 636 -14.62 24.01 27.21
C LEU A 636 -14.52 23.73 25.70
N ASN A 637 -14.04 22.55 25.33
CA ASN A 637 -13.87 22.15 23.94
C ASN A 637 -14.98 21.20 23.46
N ARG A 638 -16.08 21.03 24.20
CA ARG A 638 -17.22 20.23 23.74
C ARG A 638 -17.72 20.73 22.38
N GLY A 639 -17.94 19.81 21.44
CA GLY A 639 -18.35 20.14 20.06
C GLY A 639 -17.26 20.78 19.19
N ARG A 640 -15.99 20.73 19.59
CA ARG A 640 -14.86 21.13 18.74
C ARG A 640 -14.18 19.94 18.08
N THR A 641 -13.53 20.22 16.95
CA THR A 641 -12.85 19.22 16.13
C THR A 641 -11.65 18.58 16.85
N HIS A 642 -11.48 17.26 16.67
CA HIS A 642 -10.32 16.46 17.12
C HIS A 642 -10.09 16.40 18.63
N VAL A 643 -11.10 16.73 19.45
CA VAL A 643 -10.98 16.73 20.92
C VAL A 643 -10.71 15.33 21.46
N LEU A 644 -11.37 14.32 20.89
CA LEU A 644 -11.19 12.92 21.28
C LEU A 644 -9.73 12.46 21.11
N PHE A 645 -9.09 12.80 20.00
CA PHE A 645 -7.70 12.40 19.75
C PHE A 645 -6.71 13.12 20.66
N LYS A 646 -6.94 14.40 20.96
CA LYS A 646 -6.08 15.13 21.90
C LYS A 646 -6.10 14.51 23.30
N VAL A 647 -7.28 14.13 23.79
CA VAL A 647 -7.36 13.49 25.11
C VAL A 647 -6.79 12.07 25.07
N MET A 648 -7.04 11.30 24.01
CA MET A 648 -6.46 9.94 23.82
C MET A 648 -4.93 9.95 23.72
N GLN A 649 -4.33 10.99 23.13
CA GLN A 649 -2.87 11.13 23.05
C GLN A 649 -2.20 11.31 24.42
N VAL A 650 -2.97 11.72 25.44
CA VAL A 650 -2.47 12.02 26.78
C VAL A 650 -2.96 10.99 27.80
N TRP A 651 -4.17 10.47 27.63
CA TRP A 651 -4.85 9.57 28.56
C TRP A 651 -5.19 8.22 27.90
N PRO A 652 -4.33 7.19 28.05
CA PRO A 652 -4.48 5.89 27.39
C PRO A 652 -5.80 5.15 27.66
N GLN A 653 -6.45 5.42 28.80
CA GLN A 653 -7.71 4.76 29.17
C GLN A 653 -8.93 5.35 28.43
N PHE A 654 -8.76 6.49 27.76
CA PHE A 654 -9.87 7.22 27.15
C PHE A 654 -10.43 6.52 25.91
N ALA A 655 -9.63 5.70 25.22
CA ALA A 655 -10.13 4.85 24.14
C ALA A 655 -11.12 3.79 24.65
N GLU A 656 -10.81 3.11 25.75
CA GLU A 656 -11.74 2.16 26.33
C GLU A 656 -13.01 2.87 26.79
N LEU A 657 -12.89 4.03 27.45
CA LEU A 657 -14.07 4.81 27.85
C LEU A 657 -14.98 5.14 26.66
N ALA A 658 -14.42 5.63 25.55
CA ALA A 658 -15.19 5.94 24.34
C ALA A 658 -15.89 4.71 23.76
N ILE A 659 -15.21 3.56 23.72
CA ILE A 659 -15.77 2.30 23.24
C ILE A 659 -16.90 1.82 24.13
N ARG A 660 -16.71 1.81 25.47
CA ARG A 660 -17.75 1.39 26.43
C ARG A 660 -18.96 2.32 26.40
N THR A 661 -18.74 3.61 26.19
CA THR A 661 -19.81 4.60 26.02
C THR A 661 -20.64 4.25 24.78
N TRP A 662 -19.99 4.01 23.64
CA TRP A 662 -20.68 3.59 22.43
C TRP A 662 -21.44 2.26 22.63
N GLU A 663 -20.80 1.23 23.20
CA GLU A 663 -21.43 -0.07 23.50
C GLU A 663 -22.70 0.08 24.34
N THR A 664 -22.66 0.96 25.34
CA THR A 664 -23.81 1.25 26.21
C THR A 664 -24.93 1.93 25.43
N ARG A 665 -24.61 2.95 24.62
CA ARG A 665 -25.57 3.72 23.81
C ARG A 665 -26.24 2.89 22.71
N VAL A 666 -25.59 1.82 22.26
CA VAL A 666 -26.16 0.88 21.27
C VAL A 666 -26.89 -0.31 21.91
N GLY A 667 -27.12 -0.25 23.23
CA GLY A 667 -27.92 -1.23 23.96
C GLY A 667 -27.16 -2.43 24.51
N ASN A 668 -25.83 -2.35 24.64
CA ASN A 668 -24.97 -3.43 25.15
C ASN A 668 -25.17 -4.78 24.43
N ALA A 669 -25.40 -4.75 23.12
CA ALA A 669 -25.55 -5.95 22.31
C ALA A 669 -24.28 -6.84 22.47
N PRO A 670 -24.40 -8.09 22.95
CA PRO A 670 -23.23 -8.95 23.22
C PRO A 670 -22.37 -9.19 21.97
N GLN A 671 -23.00 -9.22 20.80
CA GLN A 671 -22.34 -9.39 19.50
C GLN A 671 -21.48 -8.19 19.08
N LEU A 672 -21.63 -7.03 19.74
CA LEU A 672 -20.89 -5.79 19.51
C LEU A 672 -19.97 -5.43 20.69
N ARG A 673 -19.69 -6.40 21.58
CA ARG A 673 -18.73 -6.23 22.66
C ARG A 673 -17.31 -6.35 22.10
N TYR A 674 -16.54 -5.27 22.16
CA TYR A 674 -15.15 -5.24 21.71
C TYR A 674 -14.21 -5.68 22.84
N THR A 675 -13.29 -6.58 22.47
CA THR A 675 -12.13 -6.93 23.28
C THR A 675 -10.93 -6.14 22.75
N MET A 676 -10.41 -5.25 23.60
CA MET A 676 -9.23 -4.46 23.26
C MET A 676 -8.00 -5.38 23.29
N PRO A 677 -7.24 -5.51 22.18
CA PRO A 677 -6.04 -6.32 22.17
C PRO A 677 -4.94 -5.66 23.02
N GLU A 678 -3.98 -6.43 23.50
CA GLU A 678 -2.82 -5.91 24.24
C GLU A 678 -1.95 -5.02 23.32
N TYR A 679 -1.71 -5.51 22.10
CA TYR A 679 -1.00 -4.79 21.07
C TYR A 679 -1.86 -4.60 19.82
N THR A 680 -1.77 -3.42 19.22
CA THR A 680 -2.17 -3.22 17.83
C THR A 680 -1.13 -2.37 17.14
N LYS A 681 -0.72 -2.81 15.95
CA LYS A 681 0.02 -1.96 15.04
C LYS A 681 -0.75 -0.65 14.82
N HIS A 682 -0.06 0.48 15.00
CA HIS A 682 -0.65 1.77 14.70
C HIS A 682 -0.87 1.89 13.19
N PHE A 683 -2.10 2.25 12.81
CA PHE A 683 -2.42 2.79 11.51
C PHE A 683 -3.32 4.01 11.71
N HIS A 684 -3.51 4.79 10.66
CA HIS A 684 -4.50 5.86 10.60
C HIS A 684 -4.98 5.96 9.15
N PRO A 685 -6.22 6.40 8.89
CA PRO A 685 -6.76 6.46 7.53
C PRO A 685 -5.81 7.15 6.54
N GLN A 686 -5.35 6.42 5.52
CA GLN A 686 -4.38 6.90 4.53
C GLN A 686 -4.64 6.31 3.15
N ARG A 687 -4.08 6.95 2.12
CA ARG A 687 -3.95 6.34 0.79
C ARG A 687 -2.94 5.20 0.86
N TYR A 688 -3.36 4.03 0.40
CA TYR A 688 -2.63 2.76 0.47
C TYR A 688 -2.08 2.33 -0.89
N VAL A 689 -2.88 2.53 -1.94
CA VAL A 689 -2.57 2.13 -3.32
C VAL A 689 -3.15 3.15 -4.28
N THR A 690 -2.45 3.39 -5.38
CA THR A 690 -2.84 4.36 -6.42
C THR A 690 -2.97 3.64 -7.75
N LEU A 691 -4.09 3.88 -8.43
CA LEU A 691 -4.30 3.49 -9.82
C LEU A 691 -4.39 4.76 -10.68
N PHE A 692 -3.36 5.00 -11.48
CA PHE A 692 -3.29 6.14 -12.40
C PHE A 692 -3.75 5.71 -13.80
N LEU A 693 -4.92 6.15 -14.23
CA LEU A 693 -5.49 5.85 -15.55
C LEU A 693 -4.90 6.80 -16.60
N TYR A 694 -4.45 6.28 -17.75
CA TYR A 694 -4.06 7.08 -18.91
C TYR A 694 -5.24 7.17 -19.88
N LEU A 695 -5.79 8.36 -20.07
CA LEU A 695 -7.08 8.53 -20.77
C LEU A 695 -6.91 8.74 -22.29
N ASN A 696 -5.69 8.93 -22.79
CA ASN A 696 -5.45 9.19 -24.21
C ASN A 696 -4.04 8.80 -24.67
N ASN A 697 -3.85 8.74 -26.00
CA ASN A 697 -2.59 8.44 -26.68
C ASN A 697 -1.96 9.65 -27.41
N GLN A 698 -2.29 10.86 -26.98
CA GLN A 698 -1.79 12.09 -27.63
C GLN A 698 -0.35 12.42 -27.24
N THR A 699 0.14 11.91 -26.11
CA THR A 699 1.52 12.14 -25.69
C THR A 699 2.45 11.20 -26.45
N LYS A 700 3.31 11.75 -27.32
CA LYS A 700 4.26 10.94 -28.11
C LYS A 700 5.64 10.84 -27.45
N VAL A 701 6.03 11.89 -26.73
CA VAL A 701 7.33 12.01 -26.07
C VAL A 701 7.15 12.63 -24.69
N GLY A 702 7.75 12.03 -23.67
CA GLY A 702 7.61 12.45 -22.27
C GLY A 702 6.29 11.98 -21.65
N GLY A 703 5.88 12.63 -20.56
CA GLY A 703 4.61 12.34 -19.89
C GLY A 703 4.59 11.05 -19.06
N GLU A 704 5.72 10.41 -18.83
CA GLU A 704 5.82 9.18 -18.04
C GLU A 704 5.38 9.39 -16.59
N THR A 705 4.99 8.29 -15.93
CA THR A 705 4.93 8.22 -14.46
C THR A 705 6.24 7.64 -13.98
N VAL A 706 7.04 8.43 -13.26
CA VAL A 706 8.40 8.07 -12.87
C VAL A 706 8.51 7.68 -11.40
N PHE A 707 9.28 6.64 -11.11
CA PHE A 707 9.67 6.16 -9.78
C PHE A 707 11.21 6.26 -9.68
N PRO A 708 11.75 7.45 -9.31
CA PRO A 708 13.17 7.77 -9.47
C PRO A 708 14.12 6.92 -8.63
N PHE A 709 13.62 6.24 -7.59
CA PHE A 709 14.43 5.39 -6.73
C PHE A 709 14.38 3.91 -7.09
N SER A 710 13.45 3.52 -7.97
CA SER A 710 13.40 2.13 -8.43
C SER A 710 14.72 1.74 -9.11
N LEU A 711 15.16 0.52 -8.85
CA LEU A 711 16.29 -0.09 -9.56
C LEU A 711 15.84 -0.71 -10.89
N ASP A 712 14.55 -1.02 -11.01
CA ASP A 712 13.98 -1.51 -12.24
C ASP A 712 13.90 -0.37 -13.27
N ARG A 713 13.93 -0.76 -14.55
CA ARG A 713 13.70 0.15 -15.68
C ARG A 713 12.61 -0.43 -16.57
N PHE A 714 11.88 0.43 -17.26
CA PHE A 714 10.85 -0.02 -18.20
C PHE A 714 11.52 -0.63 -19.45
N SER A 715 12.47 0.08 -20.05
CA SER A 715 13.39 -0.39 -21.10
C SER A 715 14.85 -0.34 -20.64
N ASP A 716 15.72 -1.08 -21.33
CA ASP A 716 17.16 -1.05 -21.09
C ASP A 716 17.84 0.22 -21.64
N GLU A 717 17.13 0.96 -22.49
CA GLU A 717 17.60 2.22 -23.05
C GLU A 717 17.70 3.31 -21.97
N GLU A 718 18.74 4.14 -22.06
CA GLU A 718 18.88 5.29 -21.18
C GLU A 718 17.90 6.38 -21.59
N ILE A 719 16.91 6.64 -20.73
CA ILE A 719 15.94 7.72 -20.93
C ILE A 719 16.56 9.00 -20.37
N VAL A 720 16.87 9.95 -21.25
CA VAL A 720 17.29 11.31 -20.88
C VAL A 720 16.17 12.28 -21.22
N ARG A 721 15.66 12.99 -20.19
CA ARG A 721 14.55 13.94 -20.30
C ARG A 721 14.96 15.31 -19.77
N ASP A 722 14.53 16.35 -20.47
CA ASP A 722 14.71 17.74 -20.05
C ASP A 722 13.51 18.23 -19.22
N GLY A 723 13.73 19.24 -18.37
CA GLY A 723 12.69 19.93 -17.59
C GLY A 723 12.41 19.35 -16.20
N MET A 724 12.64 18.05 -15.98
CA MET A 724 12.52 17.39 -14.67
C MET A 724 13.57 16.28 -14.53
N ASP A 725 14.55 16.46 -13.64
CA ASP A 725 15.73 15.58 -13.53
C ASP A 725 15.39 14.18 -13.01
N GLU A 726 14.29 14.06 -12.26
CA GLU A 726 13.79 12.78 -11.77
C GLU A 726 13.32 11.87 -12.93
N CYS A 727 12.95 12.43 -14.08
CA CYS A 727 12.43 11.69 -15.23
C CYS A 727 13.49 10.85 -15.98
N SER A 728 14.76 11.07 -15.67
CA SER A 728 15.88 10.30 -16.23
C SER A 728 16.42 9.25 -15.25
N LYS A 729 15.68 8.95 -14.17
CA LYS A 729 16.11 8.08 -13.07
C LYS A 729 15.08 6.98 -12.82
N GLY A 730 15.59 5.79 -12.50
CA GLY A 730 14.78 4.63 -12.11
C GLY A 730 13.78 4.18 -13.17
N LEU A 731 12.58 3.82 -12.72
CA LEU A 731 11.50 3.28 -13.56
C LEU A 731 10.63 4.43 -14.10
N ALA A 732 10.52 4.55 -15.43
CA ALA A 732 9.62 5.49 -16.09
C ALA A 732 8.54 4.72 -16.89
N VAL A 733 7.30 4.75 -16.44
CA VAL A 733 6.17 4.05 -17.08
C VAL A 733 5.53 4.96 -18.14
N PRO A 734 5.47 4.55 -19.42
CA PRO A 734 4.95 5.38 -20.50
C PRO A 734 3.43 5.62 -20.37
N PRO A 735 2.92 6.78 -20.80
CA PRO A 735 1.50 7.11 -20.72
C PRO A 735 0.71 6.51 -21.88
N LEU A 736 0.59 5.18 -21.90
CA LEU A 736 -0.18 4.45 -22.91
C LEU A 736 -1.68 4.59 -22.63
N GLY A 737 -2.41 5.24 -23.52
CA GLY A 737 -3.86 5.44 -23.42
C GLY A 737 -4.60 4.11 -23.27
N LEU A 738 -5.63 4.12 -22.41
CA LEU A 738 -6.42 2.98 -21.94
C LEU A 738 -5.68 1.99 -21.04
N HIS A 739 -4.39 2.20 -20.77
CA HIS A 739 -3.69 1.50 -19.70
C HIS A 739 -3.81 2.28 -18.39
N ALA A 740 -3.36 1.67 -17.30
CA ALA A 740 -3.17 2.32 -16.02
C ALA A 740 -1.91 1.84 -15.29
N SER A 741 -1.38 2.66 -14.38
CA SER A 741 -0.33 2.24 -13.45
C SER A 741 -0.90 2.00 -12.07
N LEU A 742 -0.87 0.76 -11.59
CA LEU A 742 -1.19 0.39 -10.21
C LEU A 742 0.09 0.28 -9.39
N PHE A 743 0.19 1.03 -8.29
CA PHE A 743 1.34 0.95 -7.40
C PHE A 743 0.95 1.19 -5.95
N TYR A 744 1.63 0.48 -5.05
CA TYR A 744 1.40 0.58 -3.61
C TYR A 744 2.27 1.68 -3.02
N VAL A 745 1.65 2.56 -2.21
CA VAL A 745 2.34 3.66 -1.52
C VAL A 745 2.64 3.36 -0.05
N GLN A 746 2.08 2.27 0.45
CA GLN A 746 2.38 1.70 1.76
C GLN A 746 2.74 0.22 1.62
N THR A 747 3.59 -0.24 2.53
CA THR A 747 3.85 -1.65 2.82
C THR A 747 2.60 -2.35 3.38
N PRO A 748 2.54 -3.70 3.39
CA PRO A 748 1.45 -4.43 4.02
C PRO A 748 1.23 -4.03 5.48
N GLU A 749 2.30 -3.63 6.18
CA GLU A 749 2.29 -3.21 7.57
C GLU A 749 1.79 -1.76 7.79
N GLY A 750 1.30 -1.09 6.74
CA GLY A 750 0.74 0.27 6.80
C GLY A 750 1.79 1.38 6.93
N VAL A 751 3.06 1.06 6.71
CA VAL A 751 4.17 2.04 6.69
C VAL A 751 4.35 2.54 5.26
N PRO A 752 4.49 3.86 5.01
CA PRO A 752 4.84 4.38 3.69
C PRO A 752 6.05 3.66 3.08
N ASP A 753 5.96 3.30 1.79
CA ASP A 753 7.08 2.68 1.06
C ASP A 753 7.95 3.79 0.45
N ASP A 754 9.15 4.02 0.98
CA ASP A 754 10.02 5.09 0.51
C ASP A 754 10.41 4.94 -0.98
N MET A 755 10.42 3.72 -1.49
CA MET A 755 10.71 3.44 -2.90
C MET A 755 9.55 3.86 -3.81
N SER A 756 8.33 3.99 -3.29
CA SER A 756 7.12 4.35 -4.04
C SER A 756 7.00 5.83 -4.34
N ARG A 757 7.98 6.66 -3.93
CA ARG A 757 7.98 8.07 -4.29
C ARG A 757 7.96 8.19 -5.80
N HIS A 758 7.03 8.97 -6.34
CA HIS A 758 6.79 9.02 -7.77
C HIS A 758 6.46 10.43 -8.25
N GLY A 759 6.55 10.66 -9.56
CA GLY A 759 6.25 11.93 -10.21
C GLY A 759 5.60 11.77 -11.57
N GLY A 760 5.04 12.86 -12.08
CA GLY A 760 4.53 12.95 -13.45
C GLY A 760 5.47 13.78 -14.31
N CYS A 761 6.13 13.15 -15.27
CA CYS A 761 7.06 13.79 -16.18
C CYS A 761 6.36 14.75 -17.14
N PRO A 762 7.05 15.81 -17.60
CA PRO A 762 6.47 16.72 -18.57
C PRO A 762 6.24 16.03 -19.92
N PRO A 763 5.05 16.16 -20.52
CA PRO A 763 4.87 15.91 -21.94
C PRO A 763 5.74 16.90 -22.73
N HIS A 764 6.49 16.41 -23.71
CA HIS A 764 7.20 17.26 -24.67
C HIS A 764 6.34 17.52 -25.91
N GLU A 765 5.54 16.52 -26.30
CA GLU A 765 4.63 16.59 -27.43
C GLU A 765 3.25 16.07 -27.02
N GLY A 766 2.20 16.81 -27.35
CA GLY A 766 0.81 16.46 -27.03
C GLY A 766 0.37 16.87 -25.63
N VAL A 767 -0.82 16.39 -25.23
CA VAL A 767 -1.42 16.63 -23.92
C VAL A 767 -1.66 15.27 -23.26
N LYS A 768 -1.17 15.12 -22.02
CA LYS A 768 -1.45 13.94 -21.20
C LYS A 768 -2.72 14.19 -20.41
N TRP A 769 -3.72 13.35 -20.67
CA TRP A 769 -4.90 13.23 -19.82
C TRP A 769 -4.80 11.97 -18.99
N GLY A 770 -5.01 12.11 -17.68
CA GLY A 770 -5.00 10.99 -16.76
C GLY A 770 -6.06 11.14 -15.67
N ALA A 771 -6.34 10.08 -14.94
CA ALA A 771 -7.18 10.15 -13.76
C ALA A 771 -6.59 9.33 -12.61
N ASN A 772 -6.55 9.92 -11.42
CA ASN A 772 -6.20 9.20 -10.21
C ASN A 772 -7.44 8.52 -9.62
N SER A 773 -7.36 7.21 -9.43
CA SER A 773 -8.17 6.47 -8.46
C SER A 773 -7.30 6.17 -7.25
N PHE A 774 -7.41 7.03 -6.22
CA PHE A 774 -6.70 6.83 -4.96
C PHE A 774 -7.49 5.86 -4.10
N MET A 775 -6.83 4.82 -3.60
CA MET A 775 -7.46 3.82 -2.75
C MET A 775 -6.83 3.85 -1.37
N TRP A 776 -7.69 3.93 -0.38
CA TRP A 776 -7.35 4.12 1.02
C TRP A 776 -7.26 2.79 1.75
N ASP A 777 -6.58 2.79 2.89
CA ASP A 777 -6.57 1.66 3.80
C ASP A 777 -7.89 1.49 4.59
N SER A 778 -8.82 2.41 4.39
CA SER A 778 -10.08 2.57 5.10
C SER A 778 -11.06 3.37 4.23
N ASP A 779 -12.27 3.67 4.71
CA ASP A 779 -13.24 4.47 3.95
C ASP A 779 -12.62 5.83 3.53
N ALA A 780 -12.55 6.06 2.21
CA ALA A 780 -11.82 7.17 1.63
C ALA A 780 -12.44 8.53 1.99
N ASP A 781 -13.76 8.61 2.06
CA ASP A 781 -14.46 9.88 2.33
C ASP A 781 -14.33 10.24 3.82
N GLU A 782 -14.35 9.24 4.71
CA GLU A 782 -14.12 9.45 6.14
C GLU A 782 -12.66 9.79 6.44
N GLY A 783 -11.71 9.12 5.77
CA GLY A 783 -10.28 9.44 5.83
C GLY A 783 -10.01 10.86 5.34
N ALA A 784 -10.54 11.23 4.18
CA ALA A 784 -10.45 12.59 3.66
C ALA A 784 -11.04 13.61 4.64
N ASN A 785 -12.23 13.36 5.20
CA ASN A 785 -12.84 14.21 6.23
C ASN A 785 -11.90 14.41 7.42
N LEU A 786 -11.26 13.34 7.89
CA LEU A 786 -10.31 13.41 9.00
C LEU A 786 -9.16 14.37 8.68
N TRP A 787 -8.56 14.27 7.49
CA TRP A 787 -7.40 15.07 7.08
C TRP A 787 -7.72 16.54 6.76
N THR A 788 -8.85 16.79 6.10
CA THR A 788 -9.22 18.13 5.60
C THR A 788 -9.90 18.99 6.66
N THR A 789 -10.49 18.40 7.70
CA THR A 789 -11.12 19.16 8.78
C THR A 789 -10.06 19.92 9.58
N LYS A 790 -10.08 21.25 9.49
CA LYS A 790 -9.12 22.14 10.16
C LYS A 790 -9.15 21.99 11.69
N ARG A 791 -7.99 22.17 12.31
CA ARG A 791 -7.88 22.30 13.77
C ARG A 791 -8.55 23.61 14.21
N SER A 792 -9.36 23.56 15.27
CA SER A 792 -9.91 24.77 15.89
C SER A 792 -8.77 25.66 16.40
N ALA A 793 -8.82 26.97 16.10
CA ALA A 793 -7.69 27.90 16.13
C ALA A 793 -7.19 28.37 17.51
N ASN A 794 -7.52 27.69 18.61
CA ASN A 794 -7.11 28.09 19.96
C ASN A 794 -6.17 27.08 20.63
N ALA A 795 -4.92 27.05 20.16
CA ALA A 795 -3.81 26.29 20.76
C ALA A 795 -3.16 27.00 21.97
N GLY A 796 -3.62 28.19 22.35
CA GLY A 796 -3.01 29.00 23.42
C GLY A 796 -3.14 28.42 24.84
N LEU A 797 -4.13 27.55 25.11
CA LEU A 797 -4.28 26.87 26.40
C LEU A 797 -3.55 25.52 26.48
N GLU A 798 -3.12 24.96 25.34
CA GLU A 798 -2.47 23.63 25.29
C GLU A 798 -1.19 23.62 26.13
N SER A 799 -0.45 24.74 26.12
CA SER A 799 0.78 24.91 26.91
C SER A 799 0.58 25.01 28.42
N ARG A 800 -0.64 25.26 28.93
CA ARG A 800 -0.91 25.32 30.37
C ARG A 800 -1.23 23.94 30.95
N ALA A 801 -2.10 23.17 30.29
CA ALA A 801 -2.48 21.82 30.71
C ALA A 801 -1.31 20.81 30.61
N THR A 802 -0.48 20.90 29.57
CA THR A 802 0.70 20.00 29.44
C THR A 802 1.89 20.43 30.30
N ARG A 803 1.98 21.70 30.71
CA ARG A 803 3.10 22.22 31.51
C ARG A 803 2.88 21.98 33.01
N ALA A 804 1.63 21.90 33.47
CA ALA A 804 1.30 21.54 34.85
C ALA A 804 1.80 20.12 35.22
N ASP A 805 1.81 19.19 34.27
CA ASP A 805 2.26 17.80 34.45
C ASP A 805 3.80 17.69 34.60
N ARG A 806 4.57 18.48 33.84
CA ARG A 806 6.03 18.59 34.03
C ARG A 806 6.43 19.19 35.37
N THR A 807 5.59 20.03 35.96
CA THR A 807 5.85 20.66 37.27
C THR A 807 5.42 19.83 38.48
N ARG A 808 4.79 18.66 38.28
CA ARG A 808 4.27 17.82 39.38
C ARG A 808 5.20 16.71 39.87
N LYS A 809 6.47 16.68 39.42
CA LYS A 809 7.55 15.91 40.08
C LYS A 809 8.21 16.64 41.26
N SER A 810 7.76 17.83 41.63
CA SER A 810 8.25 18.49 42.84
C SER A 810 7.22 19.47 43.43
N ARG A 811 6.30 18.98 44.27
CA ARG A 811 5.73 19.72 45.41
C ARG A 811 4.65 18.90 46.11
N VAL A 812 5.04 18.19 47.16
CA VAL A 812 4.17 17.94 48.30
C VAL A 812 4.41 19.10 49.28
N LYS A 813 3.38 19.84 49.66
CA LYS A 813 3.42 20.79 50.78
C LYS A 813 2.56 20.25 51.91
N ASN A 814 3.17 20.12 53.10
CA ASN A 814 2.50 19.87 54.36
C ASN A 814 2.07 21.21 55.02
N PRO A 815 1.06 21.25 55.90
CA PRO A 815 0.47 22.48 56.40
C PRO A 815 1.06 22.87 57.76
N SER A 816 1.85 23.94 57.80
CA SER A 816 2.00 24.78 58.99
C SER A 816 2.61 26.12 58.59
N GLY A 817 1.81 27.18 58.71
CA GLY A 817 2.27 28.54 58.48
C GLY A 817 3.19 28.99 59.61
N LYS A 818 4.43 29.36 59.27
CA LYS A 818 5.17 30.55 59.75
C LYS A 818 6.58 30.55 59.14
N ASN A 819 7.07 31.74 58.82
CA ASN A 819 8.35 32.01 58.15
C ASN A 819 9.54 31.68 59.06
N ALA A 820 10.52 30.93 58.52
CA ALA A 820 11.91 30.98 58.94
C ALA A 820 12.80 30.61 57.74
N VAL A 821 13.59 31.57 57.28
CA VAL A 821 14.77 31.32 56.46
C VAL A 821 15.86 30.89 57.43
N TRP A 822 16.35 29.66 57.31
CA TRP A 822 17.71 29.28 57.73
C TRP A 822 18.22 28.17 56.80
N LEU A 823 19.43 28.39 56.29
CA LEU A 823 20.29 27.36 55.70
C LEU A 823 20.50 26.21 56.69
N VAL A 824 20.79 25.01 56.18
CA VAL A 824 22.10 24.35 56.35
C VAL A 824 22.09 23.04 55.56
N ARG A 825 23.19 22.80 54.87
CA ARG A 825 23.54 21.55 54.21
C ARG A 825 24.44 20.74 55.16
N ASP A 826 24.08 19.46 55.33
CA ASP A 826 24.86 18.25 55.67
C ASP A 826 25.65 18.14 57.00
N LEU A 827 25.73 16.91 57.56
CA LEU A 827 26.89 16.34 58.28
C LEU A 827 26.64 14.83 58.51
N VAL A 828 27.60 13.93 58.24
CA VAL A 828 28.82 13.77 59.04
C VAL A 828 30.09 13.78 58.17
N THR A 829 30.88 14.85 58.26
CA THR A 829 32.33 14.77 58.42
C THR A 829 32.65 14.80 59.91
N THR A 830 33.42 13.82 60.39
CA THR A 830 34.18 13.93 61.63
C THR A 830 35.36 14.87 61.40
N LEU A 831 35.49 15.85 62.32
CA LEU A 831 36.60 16.77 62.58
C LEU A 831 37.23 17.52 61.38
N ASP A 832 37.07 18.84 61.34
CA ASP A 832 38.22 19.75 61.48
C ASP A 832 37.77 21.23 61.55
N GLU A 833 38.19 21.90 62.62
CA GLU A 833 38.33 23.35 62.70
C GLU A 833 39.66 23.75 62.05
N LEU A 834 39.64 24.79 61.19
CA LEU A 834 40.53 25.96 61.15
C LEU A 834 40.74 26.49 59.71
N LEU A 835 40.23 27.72 59.51
CA LEU A 835 40.59 28.85 58.61
C LEU A 835 41.92 28.79 57.80
N PRO A 836 42.19 29.70 56.83
CA PRO A 836 41.29 30.54 56.00
C PRO A 836 41.72 30.71 54.51
N SER A 837 40.80 31.33 53.73
CA SER A 837 41.02 32.37 52.70
C SER A 837 42.08 32.21 51.60
N THR A 838 41.69 32.40 50.33
CA THR A 838 41.86 33.70 49.63
C THR A 838 41.41 33.68 48.15
N LEU A 839 40.73 34.77 47.78
CA LEU A 839 40.81 35.56 46.53
C LEU A 839 40.28 35.02 45.18
N ASP A 840 39.08 35.52 44.88
CA ASP A 840 38.72 36.43 43.79
C ASP A 840 38.85 35.99 42.31
N ARG A 841 37.68 35.99 41.65
CA ARG A 841 37.49 35.92 40.20
C ARG A 841 36.70 37.17 39.82
N SER A 842 37.27 37.98 38.93
CA SER A 842 36.51 38.96 38.18
C SER A 842 36.68 38.76 36.67
N ARG A 843 35.52 38.91 36.01
CA ARG A 843 35.25 39.33 34.62
C ARG A 843 35.12 38.30 33.49
N PHE A 844 33.87 38.30 33.01
CA PHE A 844 33.33 37.93 31.71
C PHE A 844 34.02 38.62 30.52
N GLY A 845 33.97 37.95 29.35
CA GLY A 845 34.19 38.52 28.02
C GLY A 845 33.79 37.55 26.90
N ASP A 846 32.94 38.04 25.99
CA ASP A 846 32.17 37.42 24.89
C ASP A 846 33.01 36.77 23.74
N PRO A 847 32.44 35.89 22.88
CA PRO A 847 33.12 35.27 21.75
C PRO A 847 32.78 35.92 20.39
N ASN A 848 33.80 36.30 19.61
CA ASN A 848 33.70 36.40 18.14
C ASN A 848 35.08 36.55 17.47
N SER A 849 35.16 36.09 16.21
CA SER A 849 36.28 36.15 15.24
C SER A 849 37.30 34.99 15.35
N MET A 850 37.33 34.06 14.38
CA MET A 850 37.89 34.07 13.01
C MET A 850 39.36 33.58 12.95
N ILE A 851 39.53 32.47 12.22
CA ILE A 851 40.48 32.25 11.11
C ILE A 851 42.00 32.14 11.39
N LEU A 852 42.56 31.08 10.78
CA LEU A 852 43.94 30.83 10.31
C LEU A 852 45.03 30.27 11.25
N SER A 853 45.44 29.05 10.85
CA SER A 853 46.80 28.63 10.46
C SER A 853 47.87 28.30 11.52
N ALA A 854 48.45 27.13 11.25
CA ALA A 854 49.89 26.82 11.22
C ALA A 854 50.59 26.32 12.48
N SER A 855 51.37 25.26 12.20
CA SER A 855 52.68 24.88 12.77
C SER A 855 52.71 24.45 14.24
N SER A 856 52.96 23.16 14.51
CA SER A 856 54.29 22.54 14.56
C SER A 856 55.07 22.92 15.82
N CYS A 857 55.19 21.95 16.73
CA CYS A 857 56.43 21.50 17.36
C CYS A 857 56.03 20.47 18.43
N ASP A 858 56.33 19.19 18.23
CA ASP A 858 57.60 18.55 18.58
C ASP A 858 57.97 18.64 20.08
N LYS A 859 57.84 17.50 20.76
CA LYS A 859 58.83 16.80 21.61
C LYS A 859 58.09 16.02 22.69
N LYS A 860 58.08 14.68 22.61
CA LYS A 860 59.17 13.73 22.88
C LYS A 860 59.37 13.47 24.39
N TYR A 861 59.55 12.17 24.65
CA TYR A 861 59.99 11.48 25.86
C TYR A 861 58.96 11.35 26.99
N SER A 862 58.84 10.21 27.68
CA SER A 862 59.33 8.85 27.43
C SER A 862 58.78 7.89 28.48
N THR A 863 58.53 6.67 28.03
CA THR A 863 58.91 5.37 28.63
C THR A 863 58.65 5.08 30.11
N SER A 864 57.88 3.98 30.27
CA SER A 864 58.10 2.84 31.17
C SER A 864 57.94 3.10 32.67
N SER A 865 57.34 2.23 33.48
CA SER A 865 57.44 0.78 33.45
C SER A 865 56.39 0.17 34.40
N THR A 866 55.72 -0.87 33.91
CA THR A 866 55.50 -2.19 34.53
C THR A 866 55.50 -2.34 36.06
N LEU A 867 54.40 -2.89 36.57
CA LEU A 867 54.25 -3.98 37.58
C LEU A 867 52.72 -4.06 37.86
N GLY A 868 51.97 -5.14 37.62
CA GLY A 868 52.27 -6.55 37.87
C GLY A 868 51.74 -6.91 39.26
N LEU A 869 50.51 -7.46 39.33
CA LEU A 869 50.07 -8.60 40.15
C LEU A 869 48.53 -8.61 40.38
N THR A 870 47.96 -9.77 40.11
CA THR A 870 46.57 -10.24 40.21
C THR A 870 46.23 -10.73 41.63
N PRO A 871 45.10 -11.43 41.88
CA PRO A 871 43.75 -10.90 42.08
C PRO A 871 43.15 -11.33 43.44
N THR A 872 42.07 -10.71 43.89
CA THR A 872 41.28 -11.22 45.02
C THR A 872 39.81 -11.31 44.67
N THR A 873 39.33 -12.55 44.66
CA THR A 873 37.93 -12.99 44.58
C THR A 873 37.08 -12.49 45.75
N VAL A 874 35.89 -11.97 45.46
CA VAL A 874 34.75 -11.98 46.41
C VAL A 874 33.49 -12.37 45.66
N SER A 875 32.94 -13.51 46.07
CA SER A 875 31.65 -14.09 45.72
C SER A 875 30.50 -13.38 46.46
N VAL A 876 29.43 -13.02 45.76
CA VAL A 876 28.15 -12.67 46.37
C VAL A 876 27.01 -13.42 45.67
N THR A 877 26.36 -14.30 46.43
CA THR A 877 25.12 -15.03 46.11
C THR A 877 23.89 -14.13 46.24
N PRO A 878 22.84 -14.27 45.40
CA PRO A 878 21.58 -13.57 45.61
C PRO A 878 20.58 -14.43 46.41
N SER A 879 19.95 -13.80 47.41
CA SER A 879 18.87 -14.36 48.23
C SER A 879 17.50 -14.15 47.58
N SER A 880 16.70 -15.22 47.54
CA SER A 880 15.27 -15.25 47.26
C SER A 880 14.44 -14.46 48.29
N ASN A 881 13.35 -13.80 47.85
CA ASN A 881 12.11 -13.80 48.62
C ASN A 881 10.86 -13.44 47.79
N HIS A 882 9.82 -14.23 48.07
CA HIS A 882 8.47 -14.20 47.53
C HIS A 882 7.69 -12.92 47.84
N LEU A 883 6.78 -12.55 46.93
CA LEU A 883 5.53 -11.84 47.28
C LEU A 883 4.35 -12.43 46.50
N ARG A 884 3.37 -12.91 47.27
CA ARG A 884 2.06 -13.43 46.86
C ARG A 884 1.11 -12.26 46.53
N SER A 885 0.27 -12.41 45.50
CA SER A 885 -1.00 -11.69 45.41
C SER A 885 -2.16 -12.65 45.12
N ARG A 886 -3.19 -12.56 45.97
CA ARG A 886 -4.37 -13.41 46.09
C ARG A 886 -5.36 -13.18 44.94
N ALA A 887 -5.88 -14.26 44.37
CA ALA A 887 -7.08 -14.26 43.54
C ALA A 887 -8.34 -14.35 44.41
N PHE A 888 -9.38 -13.58 44.04
CA PHE A 888 -10.72 -13.62 44.59
C PHE A 888 -11.59 -14.60 43.78
N LEU A 889 -12.21 -15.56 44.45
CA LEU A 889 -13.35 -16.35 43.97
C LEU A 889 -14.66 -15.68 44.39
N PRO A 890 -15.77 -15.95 43.68
CA PRO A 890 -17.06 -16.14 44.34
C PRO A 890 -17.58 -17.57 44.17
N LEU A 891 -18.29 -17.98 45.23
CA LEU A 891 -18.88 -19.29 45.50
C LEU A 891 -20.10 -19.61 44.64
N GLY A 892 -20.26 -20.91 44.33
CA GLY A 892 -21.45 -21.67 44.72
C GLY A 892 -22.39 -22.10 43.60
N THR A 893 -22.44 -23.41 43.32
CA THR A 893 -23.58 -24.29 43.65
C THR A 893 -23.21 -25.76 43.40
N ALA A 894 -23.83 -26.64 44.17
CA ALA A 894 -23.40 -28.00 44.49
C ALA A 894 -24.26 -29.10 43.84
N SER A 895 -23.89 -30.36 44.14
CA SER A 895 -24.59 -31.65 43.92
C SER A 895 -24.14 -32.39 42.66
N SER A 896 -23.77 -33.68 42.64
CA SER A 896 -23.77 -34.79 43.61
C SER A 896 -23.00 -35.96 42.97
N ALA A 897 -22.02 -36.54 43.68
CA ALA A 897 -21.97 -37.94 44.15
C ALA A 897 -21.85 -39.06 43.09
N GLU A 898 -20.69 -39.73 43.06
CA GLU A 898 -20.47 -41.20 43.23
C GLU A 898 -18.96 -41.48 43.05
N LYS A 899 -18.18 -41.75 44.11
CA LYS A 899 -17.90 -43.02 44.80
C LYS A 899 -17.34 -44.16 43.94
N GLY A 900 -16.09 -44.52 44.24
CA GLY A 900 -15.42 -45.78 43.92
C GLY A 900 -14.13 -45.54 43.13
N GLY A 901 -12.91 -45.65 43.65
CA GLY A 901 -12.44 -46.37 44.82
C GLY A 901 -11.27 -47.26 44.42
N SER A 902 -10.06 -46.82 44.76
CA SER A 902 -8.98 -47.66 45.28
C SER A 902 -8.03 -48.40 44.32
N ARG A 903 -6.77 -47.91 44.37
CA ARG A 903 -5.54 -48.64 44.80
C ARG A 903 -4.83 -49.46 43.70
N LEU A 904 -3.51 -49.60 43.64
CA LEU A 904 -2.32 -49.23 44.45
C LEU A 904 -1.13 -49.43 43.48
N PHE A 905 -0.22 -48.45 43.36
CA PHE A 905 1.19 -48.47 43.78
C PHE A 905 2.20 -49.34 43.00
N GLY A 906 3.33 -48.68 42.71
CA GLY A 906 4.59 -49.21 42.20
C GLY A 906 5.46 -48.04 41.78
#